data_AF-A0A1G2Q7N9-F1
#
_entry.id   AF-A0A1G2Q7N9-F1
#
_cell.length_a   1.000
_cell.length_b   1.000
_cell.length_c   1.000
_cell.angle_alpha   90.00
_cell.angle_beta   90.00
_cell.angle_gamma   90.00
#
_symmetry.space_group_name_H-M   'P 1'
#
loop_
_entity.id
_entity.type
_entity.pdbx_description
1 polymer ?
#
loop_
_entity_poly.entity_id
_entity_poly.type
_entity_poly.pdbx_seq_one_letter_code
_entity_poly.pdbx_strand_id
1 'polypeptide(L)'
;MSGNLTVTAGILSMDNYAFTVTGSTSVTGTINTITGATGTRTFTGTVTVNSGGTFSLTDQDPVASFGAGITQNSGNAIYLGNNAVTLVGNLSGSGVGTIDFGSGISLTIPSGTTTNNFTGGTVFMGGTMALNTGNWTQGTNSTLTLSQDAPFSGSGTFTASATGNSVSYNSSTPTIYATTYHDLSVAGVGTNSGTVTINASLEGIGTFVNGATGTLNIGFASAPGITTLTATASGNTVNYTAAAPNCRVVAYHHLNFTGSGAVTCAVTTVGGNLGTSGTVSWTTSSDIVVTGDLTVDTGTSLAGTNNITVNGGDVTGDGDINLTGGTVIINTAGNFGGATAWDFYNLTIGAAGNAITTATGAGGITVTNILTIDTGDTLDAKGKTWTLSNASGANSAPLVISGTLDDTTDTSTFAFIGNCVTSCNTSIPASAAYNNLTFNNASEVYVTAGAITTSGDVTITNGEFTAPSGNLTLGKNFTNNGTFTHSSGTVVVSPVVVANPIVIAGTSITTFNNFTATVVGTTLQFKAGQRTGFAGTMTVQGTQGHPVYIQSDTFTSQWELNLSGTASILYAIIRDSGCYGGTNNVNQSDTNQNYGGNTATCWRFVGQGGGTYEGQGGGTPQSYEGTDTFERAGPALGSNWNTSHTACVPEIFNSSDFGGGSTNVRCLATWTAATFGNDQFSEITITSFTTNDQVAAVVRLSNGDNFYALVSDGASFLLREFVGGSGATLVDLSTPYPVAGDTIRLEAEGSTLRAYRNGSLRGTTTDTSFTSGANGAYTFRADQGPTSRIEYWHGGSLNVQGGGSGGVSCEGSSGLCDDFERVSLGSNWTVVAGTPQIYSSSDFGGATADAYNLVYWSGSSLSNNQYSEVIMSALPASHQVIAAVRVADASNFYGLRATTTSFEIFKVVSGTPTVLLDLSTPYPTATDTIRLEVSGTTLKAYINGVLRNQTTDSSLASGSPGVSVYLSGGTPTSRVELWRASSASESGGGEGGGGGGATP
;
A
#
# COMPACT_ATOMS: atom_id res chain seq x y z
N MET A 1 -70.64 -18.47 -36.81
CA MET A 1 -71.12 -17.33 -37.61
C MET A 1 -69.94 -16.74 -38.38
N SER A 2 -70.03 -16.73 -39.70
CA SER A 2 -69.05 -16.07 -40.57
C SER A 2 -69.45 -14.60 -40.73
N GLY A 3 -69.05 -13.75 -39.79
CA GLY A 3 -69.44 -12.33 -39.77
C GLY A 3 -69.45 -11.71 -38.39
N ASN A 4 -69.93 -10.45 -38.33
CA ASN A 4 -70.03 -9.69 -37.08
C ASN A 4 -71.23 -10.16 -36.25
N LEU A 5 -71.13 -10.08 -34.92
CA LEU A 5 -72.21 -10.30 -33.97
C LEU A 5 -72.57 -8.98 -33.28
N THR A 6 -73.83 -8.56 -33.36
CA THR A 6 -74.32 -7.38 -32.65
C THR A 6 -75.51 -7.74 -31.78
N VAL A 7 -75.42 -7.52 -30.47
CA VAL A 7 -76.52 -7.69 -29.51
C VAL A 7 -76.96 -6.32 -29.04
N THR A 8 -77.98 -5.76 -29.67
CA THR A 8 -78.45 -4.38 -29.40
C THR A 8 -79.33 -4.27 -28.16
N ALA A 9 -80.08 -5.32 -27.81
CA ALA A 9 -80.95 -5.42 -26.63
C ALA A 9 -81.28 -6.90 -26.35
N GLY A 10 -81.88 -7.19 -25.18
CA GLY A 10 -82.27 -8.56 -24.79
C GLY A 10 -81.10 -9.45 -24.36
N ILE A 11 -81.36 -10.75 -24.24
CA ILE A 11 -80.37 -11.76 -23.82
C ILE A 11 -80.08 -12.69 -25.00
N LEU A 12 -78.81 -12.78 -25.41
CA LEU A 12 -78.29 -13.85 -26.25
C LEU A 12 -77.64 -14.90 -25.35
N SER A 13 -78.28 -16.07 -25.22
CA SER A 13 -77.68 -17.21 -24.52
C SER A 13 -76.97 -18.13 -25.50
N MET A 14 -75.73 -18.51 -25.18
CA MET A 14 -74.95 -19.45 -25.98
C MET A 14 -75.13 -20.88 -25.43
N ASP A 15 -75.89 -21.72 -26.15
CA ASP A 15 -76.18 -23.12 -25.78
C ASP A 15 -74.96 -24.06 -25.87
N ASN A 16 -75.15 -25.35 -25.57
CA ASN A 16 -74.15 -26.42 -25.32
C ASN A 16 -73.21 -26.82 -26.49
N TYR A 17 -73.15 -26.04 -27.56
CA TYR A 17 -72.34 -26.31 -28.75
C TYR A 17 -71.13 -25.38 -28.82
N ALA A 18 -70.09 -25.78 -29.55
CA ALA A 18 -69.02 -24.84 -29.90
C ALA A 18 -69.61 -23.62 -30.64
N PHE A 19 -69.20 -22.42 -30.22
CA PHE A 19 -69.71 -21.17 -30.75
C PHE A 19 -68.55 -20.34 -31.27
N THR A 20 -68.60 -19.94 -32.54
CA THR A 20 -67.53 -19.16 -33.17
C THR A 20 -68.08 -17.92 -33.86
N VAL A 21 -67.51 -16.76 -33.58
CA VAL A 21 -67.74 -15.49 -34.29
C VAL A 21 -66.45 -15.08 -34.96
N THR A 22 -66.45 -15.00 -36.29
CA THR A 22 -65.22 -14.69 -37.04
C THR A 22 -65.01 -13.18 -37.24
N GLY A 23 -66.06 -12.37 -37.13
CA GLY A 23 -66.02 -10.91 -37.21
C GLY A 23 -65.97 -10.23 -35.83
N SER A 24 -66.21 -8.92 -35.79
CA SER A 24 -66.28 -8.18 -34.52
C SER A 24 -67.56 -8.51 -33.75
N THR A 25 -67.50 -8.41 -32.42
CA THR A 25 -68.68 -8.57 -31.55
C THR A 25 -68.97 -7.25 -30.84
N SER A 26 -70.22 -6.79 -30.83
CA SER A 26 -70.66 -5.54 -30.20
C SER A 26 -71.90 -5.80 -29.33
N VAL A 27 -71.82 -5.48 -28.03
CA VAL A 27 -72.82 -5.86 -27.03
C VAL A 27 -73.33 -4.64 -26.28
N THR A 28 -74.60 -4.28 -26.51
CA THR A 28 -75.37 -3.29 -25.70
C THR A 28 -76.47 -3.99 -24.88
N GLY A 29 -76.92 -5.17 -25.32
CA GLY A 29 -77.78 -6.07 -24.53
C GLY A 29 -76.96 -6.97 -23.59
N THR A 30 -77.36 -8.22 -23.44
CA THR A 30 -76.67 -9.22 -22.60
C THR A 30 -76.23 -10.41 -23.44
N ILE A 31 -74.98 -10.85 -23.27
CA ILE A 31 -74.51 -12.19 -23.67
C ILE A 31 -74.30 -13.02 -22.40
N ASN A 32 -74.85 -14.23 -22.37
CA ASN A 32 -74.62 -15.18 -21.28
C ASN A 32 -74.61 -16.66 -21.73
N THR A 33 -74.51 -17.57 -20.76
CA THR A 33 -74.52 -19.03 -20.96
C THR A 33 -75.46 -19.71 -19.97
N ILE A 34 -76.69 -20.06 -20.36
CA ILE A 34 -77.71 -20.53 -19.38
C ILE A 34 -77.83 -22.06 -19.30
N THR A 35 -77.49 -22.80 -20.37
CA THR A 35 -77.96 -24.19 -20.58
C THR A 35 -76.88 -25.29 -20.55
N GLY A 36 -75.59 -24.94 -20.45
CA GLY A 36 -74.48 -25.90 -20.26
C GLY A 36 -73.07 -25.42 -20.64
N ALA A 37 -72.04 -26.16 -20.20
CA ALA A 37 -70.61 -25.78 -20.24
C ALA A 37 -69.81 -26.30 -21.46
N THR A 38 -70.39 -27.15 -22.30
CA THR A 38 -69.66 -27.85 -23.38
C THR A 38 -69.43 -26.99 -24.61
N GLY A 39 -68.29 -27.16 -25.27
CA GLY A 39 -67.91 -26.45 -26.50
C GLY A 39 -67.25 -25.09 -26.27
N THR A 40 -66.14 -24.85 -26.97
CA THR A 40 -65.36 -23.60 -26.87
C THR A 40 -66.11 -22.41 -27.47
N ARG A 41 -66.00 -21.26 -26.81
CA ARG A 41 -66.52 -19.96 -27.28
C ARG A 41 -65.38 -19.15 -27.90
N THR A 42 -65.36 -19.07 -29.21
CA THR A 42 -64.27 -18.46 -29.97
C THR A 42 -64.72 -17.16 -30.61
N PHE A 43 -64.07 -16.06 -30.25
CA PHE A 43 -64.26 -14.74 -30.86
C PHE A 43 -62.93 -14.34 -31.50
N THR A 44 -62.85 -14.33 -32.83
CA THR A 44 -61.59 -13.98 -33.52
C THR A 44 -61.43 -12.48 -33.70
N GLY A 45 -62.53 -11.75 -33.92
CA GLY A 45 -62.55 -10.28 -33.91
C GLY A 45 -62.67 -9.71 -32.49
N THR A 46 -62.46 -8.40 -32.35
CA THR A 46 -62.54 -7.72 -31.05
C THR A 46 -63.95 -7.81 -30.47
N VAL A 47 -64.04 -8.09 -29.18
CA VAL A 47 -65.30 -8.10 -28.42
C VAL A 47 -65.46 -6.77 -27.70
N THR A 48 -66.41 -5.95 -28.14
CA THR A 48 -66.74 -4.66 -27.54
C THR A 48 -68.02 -4.76 -26.73
N VAL A 49 -67.94 -4.52 -25.42
CA VAL A 49 -69.11 -4.36 -24.53
C VAL A 49 -69.37 -2.88 -24.37
N ASN A 50 -70.45 -2.39 -24.98
CA ASN A 50 -70.85 -0.99 -24.98
C ASN A 50 -71.46 -0.59 -23.64
N SER A 51 -71.64 0.71 -23.42
CA SER A 51 -72.33 1.25 -22.24
C SER A 51 -73.69 0.56 -22.01
N GLY A 52 -73.90 0.06 -20.78
CA GLY A 52 -75.11 -0.67 -20.39
C GLY A 52 -75.13 -2.16 -20.78
N GLY A 53 -74.21 -2.62 -21.62
CA GLY A 53 -74.11 -4.02 -22.02
C GLY A 53 -73.54 -4.93 -20.93
N THR A 54 -73.89 -6.21 -20.98
CA THR A 54 -73.40 -7.26 -20.05
C THR A 54 -72.84 -8.43 -20.84
N PHE A 55 -71.69 -8.95 -20.43
CA PHE A 55 -71.11 -10.18 -20.98
C PHE A 55 -70.70 -11.07 -19.81
N SER A 56 -71.38 -12.19 -19.61
CA SER A 56 -71.16 -13.05 -18.44
C SER A 56 -71.19 -14.53 -18.80
N LEU A 57 -70.08 -15.23 -18.63
CA LEU A 57 -69.94 -16.67 -18.90
C LEU A 57 -69.99 -17.51 -17.61
N THR A 58 -70.19 -16.91 -16.44
CA THR A 58 -70.08 -17.55 -15.12
C THR A 58 -71.20 -18.53 -14.79
N ASP A 59 -72.35 -18.42 -15.46
CA ASP A 59 -73.49 -19.31 -15.20
C ASP A 59 -73.15 -20.79 -15.51
N GLN A 60 -72.24 -21.04 -16.46
CA GLN A 60 -71.84 -22.40 -16.89
C GLN A 60 -70.33 -22.58 -17.10
N ASP A 61 -69.53 -21.53 -16.96
CA ASP A 61 -68.06 -21.56 -17.10
C ASP A 61 -67.57 -22.31 -18.37
N PRO A 62 -67.92 -21.94 -19.60
CA PRO A 62 -67.36 -22.59 -20.79
C PRO A 62 -65.86 -22.22 -20.98
N VAL A 63 -65.14 -23.00 -21.79
CA VAL A 63 -63.82 -22.59 -22.32
C VAL A 63 -64.02 -21.45 -23.32
N ALA A 64 -63.22 -20.39 -23.23
CA ALA A 64 -63.33 -19.21 -24.11
C ALA A 64 -62.01 -18.84 -24.79
N SER A 65 -62.08 -18.23 -25.97
CA SER A 65 -60.93 -17.76 -26.75
C SER A 65 -61.22 -16.43 -27.42
N PHE A 66 -60.32 -15.47 -27.23
CA PHE A 66 -60.40 -14.10 -27.74
C PHE A 66 -59.16 -13.76 -28.59
N GLY A 67 -59.32 -13.77 -29.91
CA GLY A 67 -58.23 -13.58 -30.88
C GLY A 67 -57.76 -12.14 -31.02
N ALA A 68 -58.67 -11.16 -31.00
CA ALA A 68 -58.35 -9.74 -31.19
C ALA A 68 -58.72 -8.86 -29.98
N GLY A 69 -58.82 -9.47 -28.79
CA GLY A 69 -58.96 -8.75 -27.52
C GLY A 69 -60.38 -8.34 -27.14
N ILE A 70 -60.48 -7.54 -26.08
CA ILE A 70 -61.74 -7.09 -25.46
C ILE A 70 -61.69 -5.57 -25.27
N THR A 71 -62.76 -4.87 -25.64
CA THR A 71 -62.98 -3.45 -25.34
C THR A 71 -64.16 -3.32 -24.38
N GLN A 72 -63.90 -2.89 -23.13
CA GLN A 72 -64.90 -2.73 -22.08
C GLN A 72 -65.28 -1.25 -21.90
N ASN A 73 -66.47 -0.88 -22.35
CA ASN A 73 -67.02 0.48 -22.22
C ASN A 73 -68.26 0.52 -21.30
N SER A 74 -68.64 -0.60 -20.69
CA SER A 74 -69.80 -0.72 -19.82
C SER A 74 -69.49 -0.42 -18.35
N GLY A 75 -70.54 -0.04 -17.61
CA GLY A 75 -70.50 -0.04 -16.14
C GLY A 75 -70.71 -1.42 -15.52
N ASN A 76 -71.24 -2.39 -16.28
CA ASN A 76 -71.41 -3.77 -15.83
C ASN A 76 -70.11 -4.56 -16.05
N ALA A 77 -69.79 -5.46 -15.13
CA ALA A 77 -68.61 -6.32 -15.26
C ALA A 77 -68.73 -7.32 -16.44
N ILE A 78 -67.59 -7.63 -17.05
CA ILE A 78 -67.41 -8.77 -17.94
C ILE A 78 -66.92 -9.93 -17.09
N TYR A 79 -67.68 -11.01 -17.05
CA TYR A 79 -67.25 -12.24 -16.38
C TYR A 79 -66.96 -13.32 -17.43
N LEU A 80 -65.73 -13.85 -17.44
CA LEU A 80 -65.30 -14.84 -18.45
C LEU A 80 -65.40 -16.28 -17.96
N GLY A 81 -65.87 -16.48 -16.72
CA GLY A 81 -66.05 -17.79 -16.10
C GLY A 81 -64.77 -18.37 -15.50
N ASN A 82 -64.86 -19.56 -14.90
CA ASN A 82 -63.76 -20.24 -14.21
C ASN A 82 -63.03 -21.30 -15.05
N ASN A 83 -63.39 -21.52 -16.31
CA ASN A 83 -62.67 -22.46 -17.18
C ASN A 83 -61.61 -21.73 -18.03
N ALA A 84 -60.79 -22.50 -18.74
CA ALA A 84 -59.65 -21.97 -19.49
C ALA A 84 -60.05 -20.85 -20.47
N VAL A 85 -59.34 -19.73 -20.40
CA VAL A 85 -59.47 -18.60 -21.32
C VAL A 85 -58.18 -18.45 -22.12
N THR A 86 -58.26 -18.31 -23.44
CA THR A 86 -57.11 -17.97 -24.30
C THR A 86 -57.25 -16.54 -24.83
N LEU A 87 -56.20 -15.74 -24.74
CA LEU A 87 -56.18 -14.35 -25.20
C LEU A 87 -54.90 -14.05 -26.00
N VAL A 88 -55.06 -13.38 -27.14
CA VAL A 88 -53.92 -12.92 -27.98
C VAL A 88 -53.94 -11.39 -28.17
N GLY A 89 -55.14 -10.79 -28.31
CA GLY A 89 -55.30 -9.35 -28.49
C GLY A 89 -55.38 -8.55 -27.19
N ASN A 90 -55.33 -7.22 -27.32
CA ASN A 90 -55.26 -6.27 -26.20
C ASN A 90 -56.60 -6.12 -25.45
N LEU A 91 -56.51 -5.72 -24.18
CA LEU A 91 -57.64 -5.22 -23.41
C LEU A 91 -57.68 -3.69 -23.53
N SER A 92 -58.86 -3.10 -23.62
CA SER A 92 -59.02 -1.63 -23.72
C SER A 92 -60.38 -1.18 -23.22
N GLY A 93 -60.59 0.13 -23.16
CA GLY A 93 -61.89 0.74 -22.89
C GLY A 93 -61.89 1.62 -21.63
N SER A 94 -63.00 2.35 -21.44
CA SER A 94 -63.15 3.35 -20.39
C SER A 94 -64.34 3.08 -19.46
N GLY A 95 -64.98 1.91 -19.58
CA GLY A 95 -66.08 1.51 -18.70
C GLY A 95 -65.60 1.19 -17.28
N VAL A 96 -66.43 1.40 -16.27
CA VAL A 96 -66.07 1.13 -14.86
C VAL A 96 -66.25 -0.32 -14.44
N GLY A 97 -66.88 -1.16 -15.28
CA GLY A 97 -67.08 -2.57 -14.99
C GLY A 97 -65.78 -3.39 -15.14
N THR A 98 -65.47 -4.21 -14.14
CA THR A 98 -64.31 -5.12 -14.14
C THR A 98 -64.29 -6.05 -15.35
N ILE A 99 -63.10 -6.42 -15.83
CA ILE A 99 -62.90 -7.61 -16.69
C ILE A 99 -62.38 -8.72 -15.78
N ASP A 100 -63.23 -9.72 -15.52
CA ASP A 100 -62.99 -10.79 -14.55
C ASP A 100 -62.72 -12.11 -15.28
N PHE A 101 -61.50 -12.62 -15.14
CA PHE A 101 -61.04 -13.91 -15.70
C PHE A 101 -61.37 -15.11 -14.80
N GLY A 102 -62.16 -14.93 -13.75
CA GLY A 102 -62.58 -15.97 -12.83
C GLY A 102 -61.45 -16.52 -11.97
N SER A 103 -61.81 -17.50 -11.12
CA SER A 103 -60.93 -18.13 -10.13
C SER A 103 -60.39 -19.50 -10.54
N GLY A 104 -60.81 -20.03 -11.70
CA GLY A 104 -60.39 -21.36 -12.16
C GLY A 104 -59.24 -21.35 -13.18
N ILE A 105 -59.26 -22.30 -14.14
CA ILE A 105 -58.08 -22.68 -14.94
C ILE A 105 -57.55 -21.51 -15.80
N SER A 106 -56.23 -21.37 -15.76
CA SER A 106 -55.37 -20.31 -16.27
C SER A 106 -55.82 -19.54 -17.53
N LEU A 107 -55.70 -18.20 -17.48
CA LEU A 107 -55.62 -17.38 -18.70
C LEU A 107 -54.34 -17.74 -19.44
N THR A 108 -54.46 -18.18 -20.69
CA THR A 108 -53.32 -18.53 -21.54
C THR A 108 -53.05 -17.44 -22.56
N ILE A 109 -51.79 -16.99 -22.61
CA ILE A 109 -51.27 -16.12 -23.67
C ILE A 109 -50.27 -16.94 -24.48
N PRO A 110 -50.69 -17.53 -25.61
CA PRO A 110 -49.90 -18.52 -26.31
C PRO A 110 -48.64 -17.92 -26.95
N SER A 111 -48.74 -16.69 -27.47
CA SER A 111 -47.69 -15.98 -28.21
C SER A 111 -47.99 -14.47 -28.30
N GLY A 112 -47.01 -13.67 -28.72
CA GLY A 112 -47.18 -12.23 -28.95
C GLY A 112 -47.23 -11.43 -27.66
N THR A 113 -47.73 -10.20 -27.71
CA THR A 113 -47.88 -9.34 -26.51
C THR A 113 -49.32 -8.91 -26.40
N THR A 114 -49.93 -9.23 -25.26
CA THR A 114 -51.23 -8.69 -24.86
C THR A 114 -51.00 -7.51 -23.92
N THR A 115 -51.49 -6.33 -24.31
CA THR A 115 -51.43 -5.15 -23.47
C THR A 115 -52.78 -4.89 -22.80
N ASN A 116 -52.77 -4.70 -21.49
CA ASN A 116 -53.88 -4.17 -20.73
C ASN A 116 -53.91 -2.64 -20.84
N ASN A 117 -54.66 -2.10 -21.79
CA ASN A 117 -54.94 -0.66 -21.92
C ASN A 117 -56.31 -0.28 -21.34
N PHE A 118 -56.89 -1.12 -20.48
CA PHE A 118 -58.17 -0.85 -19.85
C PHE A 118 -57.96 0.06 -18.64
N THR A 119 -58.48 1.29 -18.71
CA THR A 119 -58.26 2.33 -17.69
C THR A 119 -59.52 2.71 -16.93
N GLY A 120 -60.70 2.23 -17.36
CA GLY A 120 -61.97 2.58 -16.72
C GLY A 120 -62.24 1.83 -15.42
N GLY A 121 -61.65 0.65 -15.24
CA GLY A 121 -61.85 -0.21 -14.08
C GLY A 121 -60.66 -1.16 -13.85
N THR A 122 -60.92 -2.32 -13.24
CA THR A 122 -59.90 -3.32 -12.91
C THR A 122 -59.96 -4.52 -13.85
N VAL A 123 -58.80 -5.05 -14.23
CA VAL A 123 -58.69 -6.43 -14.72
C VAL A 123 -58.43 -7.33 -13.52
N PHE A 124 -59.34 -8.27 -13.26
CA PHE A 124 -59.23 -9.21 -12.16
C PHE A 124 -58.81 -10.59 -12.67
N MET A 125 -57.72 -11.10 -12.09
CA MET A 125 -57.15 -12.41 -12.37
C MET A 125 -57.27 -13.27 -11.10
N GLY A 126 -58.30 -14.11 -11.04
CA GLY A 126 -58.47 -15.08 -9.96
C GLY A 126 -57.70 -16.38 -10.17
N GLY A 127 -57.34 -16.73 -11.42
CA GLY A 127 -56.49 -17.87 -11.77
C GLY A 127 -55.05 -17.50 -12.18
N THR A 128 -54.23 -18.48 -12.50
CA THR A 128 -52.84 -18.27 -12.97
C THR A 128 -52.81 -17.71 -14.40
N MET A 129 -51.95 -16.74 -14.68
CA MET A 129 -51.65 -16.26 -16.03
C MET A 129 -50.53 -17.12 -16.63
N ALA A 130 -50.86 -17.98 -17.59
CA ALA A 130 -49.92 -18.82 -18.33
C ALA A 130 -49.33 -18.04 -19.53
N LEU A 131 -48.17 -17.44 -19.31
CA LEU A 131 -47.35 -16.73 -20.29
C LEU A 131 -46.48 -17.74 -21.04
N ASN A 132 -47.05 -18.59 -21.89
CA ASN A 132 -46.31 -19.67 -22.57
C ASN A 132 -45.08 -19.13 -23.31
N THR A 133 -45.28 -18.59 -24.51
CA THR A 133 -44.30 -17.76 -25.24
C THR A 133 -44.82 -16.34 -25.46
N GLY A 134 -46.02 -16.03 -24.96
CA GLY A 134 -46.64 -14.72 -25.04
C GLY A 134 -46.34 -13.86 -23.81
N ASN A 135 -46.46 -12.55 -23.96
CA ASN A 135 -46.14 -11.54 -22.96
C ASN A 135 -47.40 -10.80 -22.50
N TRP A 136 -47.37 -10.31 -21.27
CA TRP A 136 -48.36 -9.37 -20.74
C TRP A 136 -47.73 -8.02 -20.40
N THR A 137 -48.36 -6.94 -20.84
CA THR A 137 -47.92 -5.57 -20.55
C THR A 137 -49.07 -4.77 -19.93
N GLN A 138 -48.85 -4.14 -18.77
CA GLN A 138 -49.77 -3.11 -18.26
C GLN A 138 -49.55 -1.79 -19.00
N GLY A 139 -50.63 -1.22 -19.55
CA GLY A 139 -50.65 0.11 -20.16
C GLY A 139 -50.79 1.22 -19.12
N THR A 140 -50.58 2.47 -19.54
CA THR A 140 -50.72 3.68 -18.70
C THR A 140 -52.07 3.71 -17.97
N ASN A 141 -52.08 4.00 -16.66
CA ASN A 141 -53.28 4.09 -15.81
C ASN A 141 -54.16 2.82 -15.74
N SER A 142 -53.69 1.68 -16.23
CA SER A 142 -54.44 0.42 -16.14
C SER A 142 -54.27 -0.23 -14.76
N THR A 143 -55.31 -0.93 -14.30
CA THR A 143 -55.29 -1.63 -12.99
C THR A 143 -55.42 -3.15 -13.19
N LEU A 144 -54.59 -3.91 -12.48
CA LEU A 144 -54.58 -5.37 -12.47
C LEU A 144 -54.60 -5.90 -11.04
N THR A 145 -55.48 -6.86 -10.75
CA THR A 145 -55.53 -7.58 -9.48
C THR A 145 -55.26 -9.05 -9.70
N LEU A 146 -54.30 -9.61 -8.96
CA LEU A 146 -53.86 -11.01 -8.98
C LEU A 146 -54.23 -11.67 -7.66
N SER A 147 -54.93 -12.81 -7.70
CA SER A 147 -55.44 -13.47 -6.48
C SER A 147 -54.87 -14.87 -6.21
N GLN A 148 -53.91 -15.33 -7.03
CA GLN A 148 -53.22 -16.60 -6.83
C GLN A 148 -51.84 -16.43 -6.19
N ASP A 149 -51.43 -17.42 -5.39
CA ASP A 149 -50.09 -17.47 -4.81
C ASP A 149 -48.98 -17.59 -5.87
N ALA A 150 -49.26 -18.31 -6.96
CA ALA A 150 -48.42 -18.39 -8.15
C ALA A 150 -49.19 -17.80 -9.36
N PRO A 151 -49.21 -16.45 -9.50
CA PRO A 151 -50.04 -15.80 -10.50
C PRO A 151 -49.49 -15.90 -11.92
N PHE A 152 -48.25 -16.36 -12.10
CA PHE A 152 -47.62 -16.51 -13.41
C PHE A 152 -47.01 -17.89 -13.60
N SER A 153 -46.98 -18.36 -14.86
CA SER A 153 -46.24 -19.55 -15.31
C SER A 153 -45.83 -19.39 -16.77
N GLY A 154 -44.92 -20.23 -17.25
CA GLY A 154 -44.41 -20.17 -18.63
C GLY A 154 -43.12 -19.34 -18.77
N SER A 155 -42.72 -19.06 -20.02
CA SER A 155 -41.44 -18.42 -20.36
C SER A 155 -41.55 -17.00 -20.90
N GLY A 156 -42.78 -16.51 -21.10
CA GLY A 156 -43.04 -15.14 -21.53
C GLY A 156 -42.82 -14.12 -20.42
N THR A 157 -42.95 -12.84 -20.76
CA THR A 157 -42.61 -11.73 -19.86
C THR A 157 -43.83 -10.98 -19.33
N PHE A 158 -43.72 -10.45 -18.12
CA PHE A 158 -44.68 -9.53 -17.51
C PHE A 158 -44.02 -8.15 -17.32
N THR A 159 -44.64 -7.10 -17.86
CA THR A 159 -44.15 -5.71 -17.77
C THR A 159 -45.21 -4.81 -17.13
N ALA A 160 -44.85 -4.09 -16.08
CA ALA A 160 -45.76 -3.20 -15.35
C ALA A 160 -45.16 -1.82 -15.04
N SER A 161 -44.31 -1.28 -15.93
CA SER A 161 -43.57 -0.04 -15.69
C SER A 161 -44.25 1.25 -16.20
N ALA A 162 -45.33 1.15 -16.98
CA ALA A 162 -46.00 2.31 -17.60
C ALA A 162 -46.56 3.28 -16.54
N THR A 163 -46.47 4.59 -16.78
CA THR A 163 -46.89 5.59 -15.80
C THR A 163 -48.34 5.41 -15.33
N GLY A 164 -48.55 5.48 -14.03
CA GLY A 164 -49.85 5.42 -13.36
C GLY A 164 -50.53 4.04 -13.35
N ASN A 165 -49.92 2.99 -13.92
CA ASN A 165 -50.49 1.65 -13.83
C ASN A 165 -50.30 1.06 -12.42
N SER A 166 -51.27 0.24 -11.99
CA SER A 166 -51.26 -0.40 -10.67
C SER A 166 -51.45 -1.91 -10.77
N VAL A 167 -50.65 -2.65 -10.00
CA VAL A 167 -50.76 -4.11 -9.84
C VAL A 167 -50.94 -4.45 -8.37
N SER A 168 -51.99 -5.22 -8.05
CA SER A 168 -52.33 -5.63 -6.69
C SER A 168 -52.25 -7.15 -6.54
N TYR A 169 -51.49 -7.64 -5.56
CA TYR A 169 -51.43 -9.04 -5.17
C TYR A 169 -52.26 -9.27 -3.91
N ASN A 170 -53.37 -10.00 -4.05
CA ASN A 170 -54.40 -10.18 -3.02
C ASN A 170 -54.48 -11.60 -2.43
N SER A 171 -53.62 -12.52 -2.86
CA SER A 171 -53.54 -13.85 -2.25
C SER A 171 -52.88 -13.81 -0.87
N SER A 172 -52.93 -14.92 -0.13
CA SER A 172 -52.32 -15.01 1.22
C SER A 172 -50.80 -15.01 1.18
N THR A 173 -50.19 -15.68 0.20
CA THR A 173 -48.74 -15.87 0.08
C THR A 173 -48.25 -15.71 -1.36
N PRO A 174 -48.45 -14.53 -1.99
CA PRO A 174 -48.11 -14.35 -3.40
C PRO A 174 -46.61 -14.38 -3.65
N THR A 175 -46.21 -15.07 -4.71
CA THR A 175 -44.88 -14.89 -5.32
C THR A 175 -44.92 -13.64 -6.18
N ILE A 176 -44.13 -12.62 -5.81
CA ILE A 176 -44.03 -11.37 -6.57
C ILE A 176 -43.16 -11.62 -7.80
N TYR A 177 -43.69 -11.35 -8.98
CA TYR A 177 -42.96 -11.48 -10.23
C TYR A 177 -41.82 -10.46 -10.31
N ALA A 178 -40.61 -10.92 -10.61
CA ALA A 178 -39.43 -10.07 -10.75
C ALA A 178 -39.53 -9.21 -12.03
N THR A 179 -39.92 -7.95 -11.86
CA THR A 179 -40.04 -6.96 -12.94
C THR A 179 -40.02 -5.54 -12.37
N THR A 180 -40.17 -4.55 -13.25
CA THR A 180 -40.44 -3.17 -12.85
C THR A 180 -41.94 -2.92 -12.76
N TYR A 181 -42.36 -2.42 -11.61
CA TYR A 181 -43.70 -1.92 -11.31
C TYR A 181 -43.71 -0.40 -11.28
N HIS A 182 -44.81 0.21 -11.72
CA HIS A 182 -45.09 1.60 -11.42
C HIS A 182 -45.65 1.71 -10.00
N ASP A 183 -46.88 1.24 -9.79
CA ASP A 183 -47.50 1.08 -8.47
C ASP A 183 -47.71 -0.41 -8.14
N LEU A 184 -47.27 -0.84 -6.96
CA LEU A 184 -47.41 -2.21 -6.46
C LEU A 184 -48.15 -2.20 -5.12
N SER A 185 -49.21 -3.03 -5.00
CA SER A 185 -49.92 -3.25 -3.74
C SER A 185 -49.87 -4.72 -3.33
N VAL A 186 -49.63 -4.98 -2.03
CA VAL A 186 -49.60 -6.34 -1.46
C VAL A 186 -50.52 -6.43 -0.25
N ALA A 187 -51.51 -7.33 -0.29
CA ALA A 187 -52.44 -7.55 0.82
C ALA A 187 -52.04 -8.74 1.72
N GLY A 188 -51.43 -9.79 1.16
CA GLY A 188 -50.91 -10.95 1.90
C GLY A 188 -49.44 -10.85 2.26
N VAL A 189 -48.75 -11.99 2.31
CA VAL A 189 -47.30 -12.10 2.51
C VAL A 189 -46.62 -12.32 1.16
N GLY A 190 -46.36 -11.21 0.46
CA GLY A 190 -45.74 -11.23 -0.86
C GLY A 190 -44.24 -11.46 -0.78
N THR A 191 -43.70 -12.45 -1.49
CA THR A 191 -42.27 -12.76 -1.49
C THR A 191 -41.62 -12.36 -2.81
N ASN A 192 -40.58 -11.52 -2.76
CA ASN A 192 -39.65 -11.26 -3.85
C ASN A 192 -38.43 -12.18 -3.75
N SER A 193 -38.13 -12.93 -4.81
CA SER A 193 -36.93 -13.79 -4.91
C SER A 193 -36.02 -13.42 -6.09
N GLY A 194 -36.28 -12.31 -6.78
CA GLY A 194 -35.47 -11.80 -7.88
C GLY A 194 -35.30 -10.29 -7.78
N THR A 195 -35.15 -9.62 -8.92
CA THR A 195 -35.05 -8.15 -8.96
C THR A 195 -36.42 -7.53 -9.20
N VAL A 196 -36.90 -6.77 -8.22
CA VAL A 196 -38.12 -5.96 -8.30
C VAL A 196 -37.74 -4.49 -8.22
N THR A 197 -38.18 -3.70 -9.19
CA THR A 197 -38.03 -2.23 -9.18
C THR A 197 -39.41 -1.60 -9.07
N ILE A 198 -39.57 -0.58 -8.22
CA ILE A 198 -40.85 0.11 -8.02
C ILE A 198 -40.65 1.60 -8.24
N ASN A 199 -41.32 2.16 -9.24
CA ASN A 199 -41.09 3.54 -9.67
C ASN A 199 -41.88 4.58 -8.89
N ALA A 200 -43.07 4.25 -8.36
CA ALA A 200 -43.98 5.26 -7.80
C ALA A 200 -44.55 4.92 -6.41
N SER A 201 -45.04 3.71 -6.17
CA SER A 201 -45.57 3.35 -4.84
C SER A 201 -45.50 1.85 -4.52
N LEU A 202 -45.20 1.55 -3.24
CA LEU A 202 -45.30 0.22 -2.65
C LEU A 202 -46.24 0.30 -1.44
N GLU A 203 -47.47 -0.17 -1.63
CA GLU A 203 -48.58 0.01 -0.69
C GLU A 203 -49.20 -1.33 -0.24
N GLY A 204 -50.11 -1.25 0.73
CA GLY A 204 -50.98 -2.37 1.09
C GLY A 204 -50.97 -2.73 2.57
N ILE A 205 -51.95 -3.54 2.94
CA ILE A 205 -52.15 -4.00 4.33
C ILE A 205 -51.26 -5.21 4.69
N GLY A 206 -50.54 -5.75 3.71
CA GLY A 206 -49.79 -6.99 3.84
C GLY A 206 -48.34 -6.82 4.30
N THR A 207 -47.59 -7.90 4.13
CA THR A 207 -46.13 -7.95 4.33
C THR A 207 -45.45 -8.13 2.97
N PHE A 208 -44.50 -7.26 2.66
CA PHE A 208 -43.55 -7.49 1.58
C PHE A 208 -42.29 -8.14 2.15
N VAL A 209 -41.96 -9.34 1.71
CA VAL A 209 -40.76 -10.08 2.08
C VAL A 209 -39.76 -10.01 0.94
N ASN A 210 -38.60 -9.40 1.20
CA ASN A 210 -37.46 -9.50 0.28
C ASN A 210 -36.67 -10.76 0.66
N GLY A 211 -36.79 -11.82 -0.13
CA GLY A 211 -36.12 -13.11 0.10
C GLY A 211 -34.61 -13.01 -0.03
N ALA A 212 -33.88 -14.07 0.35
CA ALA A 212 -32.41 -14.09 0.40
C ALA A 212 -31.72 -13.70 -0.92
N THR A 213 -32.31 -14.04 -2.07
CA THR A 213 -31.81 -13.67 -3.42
C THR A 213 -32.47 -12.41 -3.99
N GLY A 214 -33.35 -11.77 -3.21
CA GLY A 214 -34.17 -10.66 -3.63
C GLY A 214 -33.39 -9.34 -3.65
N THR A 215 -33.49 -8.62 -4.77
CA THR A 215 -33.09 -7.22 -4.90
C THR A 215 -34.35 -6.37 -5.03
N LEU A 216 -34.56 -5.45 -4.10
CA LEU A 216 -35.67 -4.49 -4.14
C LEU A 216 -35.14 -3.08 -4.41
N ASN A 217 -35.48 -2.51 -5.56
CA ASN A 217 -35.14 -1.13 -5.92
C ASN A 217 -36.36 -0.23 -5.72
N ILE A 218 -36.24 0.76 -4.85
CA ILE A 218 -37.28 1.74 -4.52
C ILE A 218 -36.91 3.06 -5.19
N GLY A 219 -37.62 3.39 -6.28
CA GLY A 219 -37.39 4.54 -7.14
C GLY A 219 -38.19 5.79 -6.78
N PHE A 220 -38.98 5.77 -5.70
CA PHE A 220 -39.80 6.89 -5.23
C PHE A 220 -39.32 7.43 -3.88
N ALA A 221 -39.60 8.71 -3.61
CA ALA A 221 -39.01 9.46 -2.49
C ALA A 221 -39.66 9.16 -1.13
N SER A 222 -40.97 8.89 -1.08
CA SER A 222 -41.67 8.58 0.17
C SER A 222 -41.31 7.19 0.70
N ALA A 223 -41.44 7.00 2.02
CA ALA A 223 -41.31 5.67 2.60
C ALA A 223 -42.38 4.71 2.04
N PRO A 224 -42.03 3.43 1.78
CA PRO A 224 -43.02 2.41 1.43
C PRO A 224 -44.20 2.42 2.42
N GLY A 225 -45.42 2.50 1.89
CA GLY A 225 -46.67 2.53 2.64
C GLY A 225 -47.19 1.14 3.02
N ILE A 226 -46.54 0.06 2.57
CA ILE A 226 -46.80 -1.31 3.05
C ILE A 226 -46.75 -1.39 4.59
N THR A 227 -47.62 -2.21 5.19
CA THR A 227 -47.68 -2.37 6.65
C THR A 227 -46.35 -2.92 7.21
N THR A 228 -45.84 -4.00 6.61
CA THR A 228 -44.58 -4.62 7.02
C THR A 228 -43.66 -4.81 5.82
N LEU A 229 -42.41 -4.39 5.96
CA LEU A 229 -41.31 -4.75 5.07
C LEU A 229 -40.37 -5.68 5.83
N THR A 230 -40.24 -6.93 5.39
CA THR A 230 -39.26 -7.89 5.91
C THR A 230 -38.06 -7.91 4.97
N ALA A 231 -36.99 -7.22 5.34
CA ALA A 231 -35.77 -7.07 4.53
C ALA A 231 -34.53 -7.64 5.21
N THR A 232 -34.66 -8.58 6.14
CA THR A 232 -33.56 -9.10 6.97
C THR A 232 -33.01 -10.46 6.52
N ALA A 233 -33.53 -11.05 5.43
CA ALA A 233 -33.05 -12.34 4.94
C ALA A 233 -31.58 -12.22 4.47
N SER A 234 -30.73 -13.15 4.92
CA SER A 234 -29.30 -13.11 4.59
C SER A 234 -29.05 -13.18 3.08
N GLY A 235 -28.27 -12.24 2.58
CA GLY A 235 -27.93 -12.07 1.17
C GLY A 235 -28.83 -11.09 0.40
N ASN A 236 -29.97 -10.67 0.96
CA ASN A 236 -30.88 -9.78 0.24
C ASN A 236 -30.35 -8.34 0.18
N THR A 237 -30.84 -7.58 -0.81
CA THR A 237 -30.46 -6.18 -1.02
C THR A 237 -31.67 -5.29 -1.22
N VAL A 238 -31.68 -4.13 -0.54
CA VAL A 238 -32.64 -3.04 -0.77
C VAL A 238 -31.89 -1.79 -1.19
N ASN A 239 -32.27 -1.22 -2.34
CA ASN A 239 -31.69 0.00 -2.89
C ASN A 239 -32.74 1.12 -2.90
N TYR A 240 -32.44 2.26 -2.31
CA TYR A 240 -33.20 3.49 -2.46
C TYR A 240 -32.54 4.37 -3.50
N THR A 241 -33.19 4.53 -4.65
CA THR A 241 -32.61 5.18 -5.85
C THR A 241 -33.24 6.54 -6.16
N ALA A 242 -34.22 6.98 -5.36
CA ALA A 242 -34.94 8.23 -5.55
C ALA A 242 -34.11 9.46 -5.14
N ALA A 243 -34.56 10.64 -5.57
CA ALA A 243 -34.12 11.89 -4.97
C ALA A 243 -34.79 12.09 -3.60
N ALA A 244 -34.02 12.55 -2.62
CA ALA A 244 -34.41 12.72 -1.21
C ALA A 244 -35.10 11.46 -0.63
N PRO A 245 -34.41 10.31 -0.60
CA PRO A 245 -35.03 9.06 -0.20
C PRO A 245 -35.46 9.07 1.27
N ASN A 246 -36.69 8.64 1.53
CA ASN A 246 -37.20 8.34 2.86
C ASN A 246 -37.39 6.82 2.95
N CYS A 247 -36.48 6.13 3.65
CA CYS A 247 -36.58 4.68 3.80
C CYS A 247 -37.64 4.25 4.83
N ARG A 248 -38.06 2.99 4.76
CA ARG A 248 -38.88 2.39 5.81
C ARG A 248 -38.01 2.14 7.04
N VAL A 249 -38.48 2.49 8.22
CA VAL A 249 -37.77 2.21 9.49
C VAL A 249 -37.97 0.73 9.86
N VAL A 250 -37.10 -0.12 9.36
CA VAL A 250 -36.99 -1.57 9.66
C VAL A 250 -35.51 -1.96 9.66
N ALA A 251 -35.20 -3.16 10.12
CA ALA A 251 -33.87 -3.73 9.89
C ALA A 251 -33.74 -4.21 8.44
N TYR A 252 -32.54 -4.05 7.88
CA TYR A 252 -32.18 -4.49 6.53
C TYR A 252 -31.06 -5.54 6.60
N HIS A 253 -30.89 -6.36 5.56
CA HIS A 253 -29.65 -7.11 5.36
C HIS A 253 -28.62 -6.24 4.64
N HIS A 254 -28.68 -6.10 3.30
CA HIS A 254 -27.93 -5.06 2.58
C HIS A 254 -28.81 -3.85 2.29
N LEU A 255 -28.29 -2.65 2.53
CA LEU A 255 -29.00 -1.39 2.30
C LEU A 255 -28.12 -0.41 1.54
N ASN A 256 -28.61 0.11 0.42
CA ASN A 256 -27.90 1.15 -0.33
C ASN A 256 -28.78 2.38 -0.61
N PHE A 257 -28.18 3.56 -0.51
CA PHE A 257 -28.75 4.80 -1.03
C PHE A 257 -27.96 5.26 -2.25
N THR A 258 -28.53 5.13 -3.44
CA THR A 258 -27.80 5.35 -4.71
C THR A 258 -28.36 6.51 -5.54
N GLY A 259 -29.33 7.24 -4.98
CA GLY A 259 -30.02 8.34 -5.64
C GLY A 259 -29.32 9.69 -5.46
N SER A 260 -30.08 10.69 -5.05
CA SER A 260 -29.57 12.04 -4.77
C SER A 260 -30.31 12.70 -3.60
N GLY A 261 -29.81 13.83 -3.11
CA GLY A 261 -30.50 14.63 -2.08
C GLY A 261 -30.46 14.00 -0.68
N ALA A 262 -31.22 14.58 0.25
CA ALA A 262 -31.12 14.23 1.67
C ALA A 262 -31.87 12.93 2.02
N VAL A 263 -31.20 11.97 2.65
CA VAL A 263 -31.86 10.81 3.29
C VAL A 263 -32.55 11.29 4.57
N THR A 264 -33.82 10.88 4.79
CA THR A 264 -34.64 11.43 5.90
C THR A 264 -35.15 10.41 6.93
N CYS A 265 -34.84 9.13 6.75
CA CYS A 265 -35.28 8.06 7.65
C CYS A 265 -34.25 7.72 8.74
N ALA A 266 -34.70 7.04 9.79
CA ALA A 266 -33.84 6.43 10.81
C ALA A 266 -33.49 5.00 10.43
N VAL A 267 -32.19 4.72 10.26
CA VAL A 267 -31.64 3.37 10.06
C VAL A 267 -30.98 2.96 11.37
N THR A 268 -31.32 1.78 11.89
CA THR A 268 -30.77 1.31 13.18
C THR A 268 -29.91 0.05 13.03
N THR A 269 -30.28 -0.85 12.13
CA THR A 269 -29.59 -2.14 11.98
C THR A 269 -29.52 -2.57 10.52
N VAL A 270 -28.31 -2.89 10.08
CA VAL A 270 -28.00 -3.45 8.77
C VAL A 270 -27.20 -4.75 9.01
N GLY A 271 -27.79 -5.90 8.65
CA GLY A 271 -27.23 -7.23 8.91
C GLY A 271 -26.09 -7.64 7.96
N GLY A 272 -25.90 -6.90 6.88
CA GLY A 272 -24.76 -6.97 5.98
C GLY A 272 -24.21 -5.57 5.73
N ASN A 273 -23.88 -5.26 4.48
CA ASN A 273 -23.26 -3.99 4.07
C ASN A 273 -24.25 -2.83 3.94
N LEU A 274 -23.77 -1.63 4.27
CA LEU A 274 -24.45 -0.34 4.13
C LEU A 274 -23.64 0.54 3.16
N GLY A 275 -24.25 0.99 2.07
CA GLY A 275 -23.58 1.79 1.04
C GLY A 275 -24.29 3.08 0.67
N THR A 276 -23.52 4.14 0.36
CA THR A 276 -24.02 5.32 -0.34
C THR A 276 -23.29 5.54 -1.66
N SER A 277 -24.02 5.91 -2.71
CA SER A 277 -23.47 6.33 -4.01
C SER A 277 -24.36 7.38 -4.69
N GLY A 278 -23.93 7.90 -5.85
CA GLY A 278 -24.62 8.98 -6.54
C GLY A 278 -24.31 10.34 -5.93
N THR A 279 -25.33 11.10 -5.51
CA THR A 279 -25.16 12.42 -4.88
C THR A 279 -26.02 12.57 -3.62
N VAL A 280 -26.18 11.47 -2.90
CA VAL A 280 -26.93 11.43 -1.65
C VAL A 280 -26.17 12.18 -0.54
N SER A 281 -26.90 12.94 0.26
CA SER A 281 -26.41 13.47 1.54
C SER A 281 -27.20 12.83 2.66
N TRP A 282 -26.52 12.31 3.68
CA TRP A 282 -27.17 11.60 4.77
C TRP A 282 -26.71 12.14 6.12
N THR A 283 -27.63 12.78 6.84
CA THR A 283 -27.46 13.05 8.26
C THR A 283 -28.15 11.94 9.06
N THR A 284 -27.38 11.15 9.80
CA THR A 284 -27.93 10.08 10.63
C THR A 284 -28.88 10.66 11.69
N SER A 285 -29.96 9.95 12.01
CA SER A 285 -30.97 10.36 13.01
C SER A 285 -31.14 9.35 14.15
N SER A 286 -30.35 8.27 14.13
CA SER A 286 -30.30 7.21 15.14
C SER A 286 -28.93 6.55 15.15
N ASP A 287 -28.60 5.86 16.24
CA ASP A 287 -27.45 4.96 16.29
C ASP A 287 -27.60 3.84 15.26
N ILE A 288 -26.51 3.49 14.57
CA ILE A 288 -26.47 2.50 13.49
C ILE A 288 -25.53 1.35 13.85
N VAL A 289 -26.00 0.12 13.71
CA VAL A 289 -25.16 -1.08 13.74
C VAL A 289 -25.14 -1.72 12.36
N VAL A 290 -23.96 -1.78 11.75
CA VAL A 290 -23.69 -2.46 10.48
C VAL A 290 -22.91 -3.72 10.79
N THR A 291 -23.48 -4.89 10.45
CA THR A 291 -22.82 -6.18 10.72
C THR A 291 -21.78 -6.52 9.66
N GLY A 292 -21.99 -6.06 8.41
CA GLY A 292 -20.97 -6.07 7.37
C GLY A 292 -20.26 -4.73 7.29
N ASP A 293 -20.00 -4.27 6.06
CA ASP A 293 -19.14 -3.13 5.77
C ASP A 293 -19.92 -1.82 5.57
N LEU A 294 -19.25 -0.69 5.80
CA LEU A 294 -19.75 0.64 5.48
C LEU A 294 -18.97 1.21 4.28
N THR A 295 -19.67 1.60 3.22
CA THR A 295 -19.07 2.28 2.07
C THR A 295 -19.73 3.64 1.83
N VAL A 296 -18.94 4.70 1.75
CA VAL A 296 -19.37 6.05 1.43
C VAL A 296 -18.70 6.48 0.13
N ASP A 297 -19.34 6.26 -1.03
CA ASP A 297 -18.71 6.48 -2.34
C ASP A 297 -18.60 7.97 -2.71
N THR A 298 -17.75 8.25 -3.69
CA THR A 298 -17.55 9.57 -4.31
C THR A 298 -18.88 10.27 -4.59
N GLY A 299 -18.94 11.56 -4.24
CA GLY A 299 -20.10 12.42 -4.50
C GLY A 299 -21.19 12.36 -3.43
N THR A 300 -21.06 11.46 -2.44
CA THR A 300 -21.97 11.36 -1.30
C THR A 300 -21.40 11.96 -0.03
N SER A 301 -22.27 12.26 0.94
CA SER A 301 -21.85 12.68 2.28
C SER A 301 -22.60 11.95 3.40
N LEU A 302 -21.88 11.59 4.46
CA LEU A 302 -22.40 11.02 5.70
C LEU A 302 -22.05 11.94 6.87
N ALA A 303 -23.07 12.41 7.59
CA ALA A 303 -22.93 13.33 8.70
C ALA A 303 -23.85 12.96 9.88
N GLY A 304 -23.67 13.64 11.01
CA GLY A 304 -24.54 13.48 12.18
C GLY A 304 -23.78 13.43 13.51
N THR A 305 -24.50 13.03 14.55
CA THR A 305 -24.01 13.00 15.94
C THR A 305 -24.28 11.67 16.65
N ASN A 306 -24.76 10.66 15.93
CA ASN A 306 -25.12 9.36 16.49
C ASN A 306 -23.94 8.39 16.43
N ASN A 307 -24.02 7.31 17.19
CA ASN A 307 -23.01 6.26 17.15
C ASN A 307 -23.16 5.42 15.88
N ILE A 308 -22.03 4.99 15.31
CA ILE A 308 -21.99 4.05 14.19
C ILE A 308 -21.04 2.92 14.57
N THR A 309 -21.54 1.69 14.56
CA THR A 309 -20.73 0.50 14.79
C THR A 309 -20.66 -0.32 13.51
N VAL A 310 -19.45 -0.66 13.07
CA VAL A 310 -19.17 -1.46 11.88
C VAL A 310 -18.46 -2.74 12.28
N ASN A 311 -19.15 -3.87 12.16
CA ASN A 311 -18.63 -5.18 12.54
C ASN A 311 -18.01 -5.97 11.37
N GLY A 312 -18.15 -5.49 10.13
CA GLY A 312 -17.48 -6.08 8.96
C GLY A 312 -16.01 -5.70 8.85
N GLY A 313 -15.62 -4.58 9.48
CA GLY A 313 -14.24 -4.10 9.57
C GLY A 313 -13.92 -3.04 8.54
N ASP A 314 -14.56 -3.08 7.37
CA ASP A 314 -14.33 -2.10 6.31
C ASP A 314 -15.19 -0.83 6.49
N VAL A 315 -14.52 0.33 6.52
CA VAL A 315 -15.13 1.65 6.33
C VAL A 315 -14.39 2.36 5.20
N THR A 316 -14.96 2.33 3.99
CA THR A 316 -14.25 2.67 2.75
C THR A 316 -15.03 3.65 1.87
N GLY A 317 -14.42 4.09 0.78
CA GLY A 317 -15.01 4.97 -0.23
C GLY A 317 -14.40 6.38 -0.24
N ASP A 318 -14.76 7.17 -1.24
CA ASP A 318 -14.20 8.51 -1.49
C ASP A 318 -15.21 9.65 -1.28
N GLY A 319 -16.33 9.36 -0.62
CA GLY A 319 -17.30 10.37 -0.18
C GLY A 319 -16.84 11.12 1.06
N ASP A 320 -17.60 12.14 1.45
CA ASP A 320 -17.32 12.98 2.62
C ASP A 320 -17.94 12.35 3.88
N ILE A 321 -17.13 12.15 4.93
CA ILE A 321 -17.63 11.73 6.25
C ILE A 321 -17.34 12.88 7.22
N ASN A 322 -18.40 13.45 7.79
CA ASN A 322 -18.33 14.58 8.72
C ASN A 322 -19.23 14.35 9.93
N LEU A 323 -18.72 13.59 10.90
CA LEU A 323 -19.43 13.25 12.14
C LEU A 323 -18.96 14.18 13.26
N THR A 324 -19.88 15.02 13.73
CA THR A 324 -19.61 16.07 14.74
C THR A 324 -19.98 15.67 16.16
N GLY A 325 -20.54 14.47 16.32
CA GLY A 325 -20.85 13.84 17.60
C GLY A 325 -20.84 12.32 17.49
N GLY A 326 -21.13 11.63 18.60
CA GLY A 326 -21.19 10.17 18.64
C GLY A 326 -19.82 9.50 18.58
N THR A 327 -19.83 8.17 18.49
CA THR A 327 -18.63 7.35 18.35
C THR A 327 -18.77 6.44 17.14
N VAL A 328 -17.74 6.46 16.29
CA VAL A 328 -17.56 5.43 15.26
C VAL A 328 -16.69 4.32 15.82
N ILE A 329 -17.17 3.08 15.76
CA ILE A 329 -16.47 1.90 16.25
C ILE A 329 -16.29 0.92 15.08
N ILE A 330 -15.06 0.45 14.89
CA ILE A 330 -14.71 -0.57 13.88
C ILE A 330 -14.27 -1.82 14.65
N ASN A 331 -15.09 -2.87 14.64
CA ASN A 331 -14.94 -3.98 15.59
C ASN A 331 -14.07 -5.14 15.11
N THR A 332 -13.76 -5.20 13.83
CA THR A 332 -13.05 -6.33 13.21
C THR A 332 -12.01 -5.84 12.22
N ALA A 333 -11.20 -6.76 11.71
CA ALA A 333 -10.11 -6.43 10.80
C ALA A 333 -10.69 -5.96 9.45
N GLY A 334 -10.12 -4.91 8.89
CA GLY A 334 -10.59 -4.33 7.64
C GLY A 334 -9.87 -3.05 7.24
N ASN A 335 -10.26 -2.51 6.09
CA ASN A 335 -9.71 -1.30 5.51
C ASN A 335 -10.46 -0.06 6.00
N PHE A 336 -9.71 1.01 6.29
CA PHE A 336 -10.25 2.26 6.79
C PHE A 336 -9.74 3.47 6.01
N GLY A 337 -10.65 4.16 5.32
CA GLY A 337 -10.33 5.42 4.64
C GLY A 337 -10.45 5.37 3.11
N GLY A 338 -10.46 6.57 2.53
CA GLY A 338 -10.35 6.81 1.09
C GLY A 338 -9.39 7.95 0.75
N ALA A 339 -9.56 8.54 -0.43
CA ALA A 339 -8.83 9.69 -0.93
C ALA A 339 -9.36 11.03 -0.38
N THR A 340 -10.62 11.09 0.01
CA THR A 340 -11.24 12.25 0.66
C THR A 340 -10.91 12.26 2.16
N ALA A 341 -10.66 13.44 2.72
CA ALA A 341 -10.40 13.57 4.16
C ALA A 341 -11.71 13.39 4.96
N TRP A 342 -11.63 12.73 6.11
CA TRP A 342 -12.78 12.40 6.95
C TRP A 342 -12.65 12.95 8.35
N ASP A 343 -13.78 13.42 8.89
CA ASP A 343 -13.88 14.01 10.21
C ASP A 343 -14.76 13.16 11.14
N PHE A 344 -14.23 12.84 12.32
CA PHE A 344 -14.91 12.10 13.37
C PHE A 344 -14.92 12.88 14.68
N TYR A 345 -15.96 12.67 15.49
CA TYR A 345 -15.98 13.16 16.87
C TYR A 345 -15.18 12.24 17.78
N ASN A 346 -15.68 11.02 18.01
CA ASN A 346 -14.88 9.93 18.57
C ASN A 346 -14.70 8.83 17.52
N LEU A 347 -13.51 8.26 17.48
CA LEU A 347 -13.19 7.10 16.66
C LEU A 347 -12.55 6.03 17.55
N THR A 348 -13.08 4.81 17.50
CA THR A 348 -12.56 3.65 18.22
C THR A 348 -12.22 2.56 17.21
N ILE A 349 -10.94 2.18 17.21
CA ILE A 349 -10.45 0.98 16.54
C ILE A 349 -10.55 -0.15 17.55
N GLY A 350 -11.52 -1.05 17.33
CA GLY A 350 -11.81 -2.19 18.20
C GLY A 350 -13.12 -2.11 18.98
N ALA A 351 -13.81 -3.24 19.05
CA ALA A 351 -14.52 -3.68 20.26
C ALA A 351 -14.68 -5.22 20.20
N ALA A 352 -13.88 -5.89 21.04
CA ALA A 352 -13.81 -7.33 21.27
C ALA A 352 -13.25 -8.20 20.12
N GLY A 353 -11.94 -8.10 19.88
CA GLY A 353 -11.17 -9.24 19.34
C GLY A 353 -10.05 -8.84 18.41
N ASN A 354 -8.81 -8.96 18.91
CA ASN A 354 -7.51 -8.71 18.28
C ASN A 354 -7.49 -8.55 16.74
N ALA A 355 -8.02 -7.44 16.24
CA ALA A 355 -8.19 -7.14 14.82
C ALA A 355 -7.16 -6.13 14.34
N ILE A 356 -6.90 -6.11 13.02
CA ILE A 356 -6.04 -5.11 12.38
C ILE A 356 -6.92 -4.24 11.48
N THR A 357 -7.04 -2.95 11.83
CA THR A 357 -7.63 -1.95 10.95
C THR A 357 -6.53 -1.26 10.17
N THR A 358 -6.53 -1.43 8.84
CA THR A 358 -5.50 -0.93 7.94
C THR A 358 -5.98 0.33 7.24
N ALA A 359 -5.27 1.44 7.40
CA ALA A 359 -5.61 2.68 6.73
C ALA A 359 -5.40 2.61 5.21
N THR A 360 -6.36 3.10 4.42
CA THR A 360 -6.32 3.07 2.94
C THR A 360 -6.62 4.42 2.32
N GLY A 361 -5.98 4.72 1.18
CA GLY A 361 -6.17 5.98 0.44
C GLY A 361 -5.42 7.17 1.05
N ALA A 362 -5.39 8.29 0.33
CA ALA A 362 -4.57 9.46 0.67
C ALA A 362 -5.26 10.51 1.58
N GLY A 363 -6.57 10.39 1.82
CA GLY A 363 -7.34 11.34 2.63
C GLY A 363 -6.93 11.28 4.09
N GLY A 364 -6.72 12.44 4.71
CA GLY A 364 -6.41 12.55 6.15
C GLY A 364 -7.60 12.18 7.02
N ILE A 365 -7.33 11.88 8.29
CA ILE A 365 -8.36 11.58 9.29
C ILE A 365 -8.28 12.64 10.38
N THR A 366 -9.35 13.38 10.61
CA THR A 366 -9.47 14.28 11.76
C THR A 366 -10.32 13.62 12.83
N VAL A 367 -9.79 13.56 14.05
CA VAL A 367 -10.58 13.16 15.23
C VAL A 367 -10.64 14.33 16.19
N THR A 368 -11.85 14.84 16.39
CA THR A 368 -12.06 16.10 17.11
C THR A 368 -12.17 15.94 18.62
N ASN A 369 -12.42 14.74 19.15
CA ASN A 369 -12.43 14.48 20.58
C ASN A 369 -11.43 13.40 20.99
N ILE A 370 -11.67 12.12 20.66
CA ILE A 370 -10.82 11.00 21.08
C ILE A 370 -10.67 9.97 19.97
N LEU A 371 -9.42 9.63 19.62
CA LEU A 371 -9.07 8.40 18.93
C LEU A 371 -8.64 7.34 19.95
N THR A 372 -9.29 6.19 19.96
CA THR A 372 -8.94 5.06 20.82
C THR A 372 -8.53 3.86 19.97
N ILE A 373 -7.39 3.24 20.29
CA ILE A 373 -7.03 1.90 19.84
C ILE A 373 -7.26 0.96 21.02
N ASP A 374 -8.31 0.14 20.94
CA ASP A 374 -8.75 -0.69 22.06
C ASP A 374 -7.81 -1.88 22.32
N THR A 375 -7.93 -2.47 23.49
CA THR A 375 -7.04 -3.54 23.98
C THR A 375 -7.09 -4.76 23.06
N GLY A 376 -5.93 -5.15 22.54
CA GLY A 376 -5.78 -6.31 21.65
C GLY A 376 -5.87 -5.97 20.16
N ASP A 377 -6.49 -4.84 19.82
CA ASP A 377 -6.66 -4.38 18.44
C ASP A 377 -5.44 -3.57 17.95
N THR A 378 -5.28 -3.51 16.64
CA THR A 378 -4.15 -2.87 15.97
C THR A 378 -4.66 -1.83 14.97
N LEU A 379 -4.10 -0.63 15.06
CA LEU A 379 -4.19 0.36 13.98
C LEU A 379 -2.91 0.33 13.17
N ASP A 380 -3.02 -0.05 11.91
CA ASP A 380 -1.99 0.16 10.90
C ASP A 380 -2.28 1.49 10.18
N ALA A 381 -1.51 2.52 10.53
CA ALA A 381 -1.84 3.91 10.22
C ALA A 381 -1.51 4.34 8.77
N LYS A 382 -0.67 3.56 8.06
CA LYS A 382 -0.19 3.79 6.68
C LYS A 382 0.21 5.25 6.39
N GLY A 383 0.19 5.69 5.14
CA GLY A 383 0.68 7.02 4.74
C GLY A 383 -0.25 8.20 5.09
N LYS A 384 -1.19 8.04 6.03
CA LYS A 384 -2.20 9.07 6.34
C LYS A 384 -1.71 10.07 7.39
N THR A 385 -2.26 11.27 7.33
CA THR A 385 -2.19 12.25 8.42
C THR A 385 -3.39 12.09 9.35
N TRP A 386 -3.13 11.76 10.61
CA TRP A 386 -4.08 11.65 11.71
C TRP A 386 -4.05 12.93 12.55
N THR A 387 -5.03 13.79 12.35
CA THR A 387 -5.14 15.09 13.01
C THR A 387 -6.00 14.99 14.27
N LEU A 388 -5.39 15.25 15.43
CA LEU A 388 -6.02 15.14 16.74
C LEU A 388 -6.24 16.54 17.31
N SER A 389 -7.48 17.03 17.25
CA SER A 389 -7.78 18.44 17.50
C SER A 389 -8.36 18.76 18.86
N ASN A 390 -8.80 17.76 19.64
CA ASN A 390 -9.33 17.96 21.00
C ASN A 390 -10.25 19.20 21.12
N ALA A 391 -11.18 19.37 20.19
CA ALA A 391 -11.98 20.59 20.04
C ALA A 391 -12.87 20.87 21.26
N SER A 392 -13.22 19.82 22.03
CA SER A 392 -13.93 19.97 23.31
C SER A 392 -13.06 20.64 24.38
N GLY A 393 -11.73 20.52 24.25
CA GLY A 393 -10.71 20.95 25.20
C GLY A 393 -10.84 20.33 26.59
N ALA A 394 -11.74 19.35 26.75
CA ALA A 394 -12.04 18.70 28.01
C ALA A 394 -11.18 17.45 28.24
N ASN A 395 -10.54 16.92 27.20
CA ASN A 395 -9.75 15.70 27.30
C ASN A 395 -8.25 16.01 27.31
N SER A 396 -7.51 15.42 28.23
CA SER A 396 -6.05 15.48 28.21
C SER A 396 -5.43 14.48 27.23
N ALA A 397 -6.10 13.41 26.84
CA ALA A 397 -5.56 12.37 25.96
C ALA A 397 -6.41 12.21 24.68
N PRO A 398 -6.23 13.06 23.65
CA PRO A 398 -6.97 12.96 22.39
C PRO A 398 -6.61 11.71 21.56
N LEU A 399 -5.52 11.02 21.93
CA LEU A 399 -5.18 9.68 21.49
C LEU A 399 -5.05 8.78 22.73
N VAL A 400 -5.67 7.60 22.67
CA VAL A 400 -5.55 6.54 23.67
C VAL A 400 -5.09 5.28 22.96
N ILE A 401 -3.91 4.76 23.34
CA ILE A 401 -3.36 3.51 22.81
C ILE A 401 -3.42 2.46 23.93
N SER A 402 -4.46 1.63 23.92
CA SER A 402 -4.59 0.46 24.80
C SER A 402 -4.21 -0.84 24.07
N GLY A 403 -4.37 -0.87 22.75
CA GLY A 403 -3.89 -1.92 21.86
C GLY A 403 -2.52 -1.61 21.24
N THR A 404 -2.39 -1.91 19.95
CA THR A 404 -1.14 -1.75 19.18
C THR A 404 -1.30 -0.65 18.14
N LEU A 405 -0.35 0.29 18.12
CA LEU A 405 -0.12 1.11 16.94
C LEU A 405 0.97 0.42 16.12
N ASP A 406 0.69 0.08 14.87
CA ASP A 406 1.69 -0.42 13.92
C ASP A 406 1.95 0.65 12.86
N ASP A 407 3.08 1.34 12.98
CA ASP A 407 3.45 2.44 12.07
C ASP A 407 4.99 2.53 11.90
N THR A 408 5.74 1.51 12.37
CA THR A 408 7.21 1.55 12.34
C THR A 408 7.79 1.52 10.93
N THR A 409 7.12 0.84 10.00
CA THR A 409 7.53 0.69 8.59
C THR A 409 6.75 1.59 7.65
N ASP A 410 5.80 2.36 8.18
CA ASP A 410 4.89 3.17 7.40
C ASP A 410 5.32 4.64 7.35
N THR A 411 4.45 5.49 6.80
CA THR A 411 4.73 6.90 6.56
C THR A 411 3.70 7.83 7.21
N SER A 412 2.99 7.36 8.24
CA SER A 412 1.91 8.14 8.86
C SER A 412 2.43 9.38 9.58
N THR A 413 1.53 10.32 9.81
CA THR A 413 1.79 11.47 10.67
C THR A 413 0.68 11.64 11.69
N PHE A 414 1.02 11.54 12.98
CA PHE A 414 0.13 11.94 14.06
C PHE A 414 0.35 13.42 14.40
N ALA A 415 -0.63 14.26 14.08
CA ALA A 415 -0.59 15.70 14.27
C ALA A 415 -1.49 16.12 15.43
N PHE A 416 -0.87 16.52 16.55
CA PHE A 416 -1.57 17.06 17.71
C PHE A 416 -1.70 18.58 17.54
N ILE A 417 -2.93 19.05 17.35
CA ILE A 417 -3.24 20.47 17.06
C ILE A 417 -4.19 21.10 18.09
N GLY A 418 -4.73 20.30 19.00
CA GLY A 418 -5.73 20.71 19.98
C GLY A 418 -5.21 21.51 21.16
N ASN A 419 -6.13 21.92 22.02
CA ASN A 419 -5.83 22.64 23.27
C ASN A 419 -6.69 22.11 24.43
N CYS A 420 -6.05 21.66 25.51
CA CYS A 420 -6.63 21.19 26.75
C CYS A 420 -6.96 22.40 27.65
N VAL A 421 -8.18 22.93 27.55
CA VAL A 421 -8.58 24.18 28.22
C VAL A 421 -8.97 24.01 29.70
N THR A 422 -8.96 22.79 30.23
CA THR A 422 -9.41 22.47 31.61
C THR A 422 -8.24 22.28 32.59
N SER A 423 -7.30 23.23 32.61
CA SER A 423 -6.12 23.21 33.50
C SER A 423 -5.30 21.91 33.38
N CYS A 424 -5.13 21.45 32.15
CA CYS A 424 -4.47 20.22 31.78
C CYS A 424 -3.49 20.46 30.63
N ASN A 425 -2.57 19.52 30.45
CA ASN A 425 -1.69 19.46 29.30
C ASN A 425 -2.17 18.32 28.40
N THR A 426 -1.95 18.44 27.08
CA THR A 426 -2.21 17.33 26.17
C THR A 426 -1.18 16.21 26.41
N SER A 427 -1.65 15.03 26.78
CA SER A 427 -0.86 13.82 26.97
C SER A 427 -0.63 13.09 25.65
N ILE A 428 0.64 12.76 25.39
CA ILE A 428 1.06 11.95 24.24
C ILE A 428 1.32 10.53 24.73
N PRO A 429 0.55 9.52 24.29
CA PRO A 429 0.73 8.13 24.71
C PRO A 429 2.12 7.61 24.38
N ALA A 430 2.69 6.83 25.30
CA ALA A 430 3.92 6.10 25.06
C ALA A 430 3.72 5.10 23.91
N SER A 431 4.65 5.08 22.95
CA SER A 431 4.62 4.10 21.86
C SER A 431 6.02 3.94 21.27
N ALA A 432 6.32 2.72 20.85
CA ALA A 432 7.54 2.41 20.11
C ALA A 432 7.36 2.53 18.59
N ALA A 433 6.16 2.92 18.13
CA ALA A 433 5.75 2.67 16.76
C ALA A 433 5.38 3.90 15.93
N TYR A 434 5.36 5.11 16.49
CA TYR A 434 5.03 6.29 15.69
C TYR A 434 5.99 6.42 14.48
N ASN A 435 5.49 6.81 13.31
CA ASN A 435 6.35 7.28 12.23
C ASN A 435 6.68 8.77 12.40
N ASN A 436 5.79 9.69 12.00
CA ASN A 436 6.00 11.13 12.20
C ASN A 436 5.12 11.68 13.33
N LEU A 437 5.67 12.59 14.13
CA LEU A 437 4.94 13.35 15.14
C LEU A 437 4.99 14.85 14.83
N THR A 438 3.82 15.50 14.87
CA THR A 438 3.72 16.96 14.74
C THR A 438 2.95 17.56 15.91
N PHE A 439 3.49 18.64 16.48
CA PHE A 439 2.88 19.43 17.54
C PHE A 439 2.64 20.86 17.04
N ASN A 440 1.39 21.31 17.03
CA ASN A 440 1.06 22.60 16.41
C ASN A 440 -0.09 23.32 17.11
N ASN A 441 0.15 23.75 18.35
CA ASN A 441 -0.74 24.70 19.01
C ASN A 441 0.04 25.57 19.99
N ALA A 442 0.11 26.88 19.71
CA ALA A 442 0.92 27.81 20.49
C ALA A 442 0.48 27.97 21.96
N SER A 443 -0.77 27.59 22.30
CA SER A 443 -1.30 27.69 23.66
C SER A 443 -1.20 26.40 24.46
N GLU A 444 -0.67 25.33 23.86
CA GLU A 444 -0.69 23.99 24.44
C GLU A 444 0.71 23.53 24.90
N VAL A 445 0.71 22.71 25.95
CA VAL A 445 1.86 21.93 26.40
C VAL A 445 1.56 20.45 26.15
N TYR A 446 2.39 19.81 25.33
CA TYR A 446 2.32 18.39 25.01
C TYR A 446 3.27 17.62 25.94
N VAL A 447 2.72 16.80 26.83
CA VAL A 447 3.48 16.00 27.80
C VAL A 447 3.39 14.52 27.44
N THR A 448 4.53 13.86 27.36
CA THR A 448 4.59 12.43 27.06
C THR A 448 4.28 11.57 28.30
N ALA A 449 3.53 10.49 28.11
CA ALA A 449 3.16 9.55 29.18
C ALA A 449 4.24 8.49 29.46
N GLY A 450 5.24 8.37 28.58
CA GLY A 450 6.34 7.39 28.68
C GLY A 450 7.25 7.48 27.46
N ALA A 451 8.12 6.48 27.28
CA ALA A 451 9.08 6.49 26.17
C ALA A 451 8.38 6.58 24.80
N ILE A 452 9.02 7.30 23.88
CA ILE A 452 8.55 7.53 22.51
C ILE A 452 9.65 7.09 21.55
N THR A 453 9.30 6.31 20.54
CA THR A 453 10.17 6.04 19.39
C THR A 453 9.47 6.48 18.13
N THR A 454 10.20 7.20 17.26
CA THR A 454 9.73 7.61 15.94
C THR A 454 10.62 7.02 14.86
N SER A 455 10.06 6.37 13.83
CA SER A 455 10.83 5.99 12.64
C SER A 455 11.02 7.16 11.67
N GLY A 456 10.18 8.19 11.79
CA GLY A 456 10.18 9.42 11.00
C GLY A 456 10.55 10.67 11.80
N ASP A 457 10.02 11.80 11.34
CA ASP A 457 10.35 13.14 11.83
C ASP A 457 9.56 13.52 13.09
N VAL A 458 10.19 14.26 14.00
CA VAL A 458 9.53 14.95 15.12
C VAL A 458 9.56 16.44 14.85
N THR A 459 8.39 17.05 14.74
CA THR A 459 8.26 18.49 14.43
C THR A 459 7.42 19.21 15.48
N ILE A 460 8.03 20.19 16.14
CA ILE A 460 7.33 21.18 16.97
C ILE A 460 7.14 22.41 16.09
N THR A 461 5.96 22.54 15.50
CA THR A 461 5.60 23.72 14.71
C THR A 461 5.31 24.90 15.63
N ASN A 462 4.50 24.70 16.67
CA ASN A 462 4.11 25.68 17.69
C ASN A 462 3.76 24.97 19.00
N GLY A 463 3.84 25.69 20.13
CA GLY A 463 3.53 25.17 21.46
C GLY A 463 4.76 24.64 22.20
N GLU A 464 4.55 23.99 23.34
CA GLU A 464 5.61 23.36 24.13
C GLU A 464 5.54 21.84 24.06
N PHE A 465 6.64 21.18 23.70
CA PHE A 465 6.77 19.73 23.80
C PHE A 465 7.68 19.36 24.97
N THR A 466 7.13 18.65 25.96
CA THR A 466 7.86 18.09 27.10
C THR A 466 8.30 16.65 26.80
N ALA A 467 9.61 16.45 26.67
CA ALA A 467 10.23 15.17 26.37
C ALA A 467 9.95 14.11 27.47
N PRO A 468 9.93 12.81 27.12
CA PRO A 468 9.67 11.74 28.07
C PRO A 468 10.75 11.61 29.11
N SER A 469 10.40 11.23 30.35
CA SER A 469 11.36 10.87 31.40
C SER A 469 12.19 9.62 31.05
N GLY A 470 11.67 8.79 30.14
CA GLY A 470 12.39 7.71 29.45
C GLY A 470 13.12 8.20 28.19
N ASN A 471 13.18 7.36 27.15
CA ASN A 471 13.84 7.73 25.90
C ASN A 471 12.88 8.42 24.93
N LEU A 472 13.37 9.45 24.24
CA LEU A 472 12.84 9.93 22.96
C LEU A 472 13.78 9.45 21.87
N THR A 473 13.39 8.42 21.13
CA THR A 473 14.20 7.85 20.06
C THR A 473 13.79 8.46 18.72
N LEU A 474 14.76 9.00 17.98
CA LEU A 474 14.60 9.68 16.69
C LEU A 474 15.15 8.81 15.56
N GLY A 475 14.29 8.43 14.63
CA GLY A 475 14.65 7.73 13.40
C GLY A 475 15.03 8.67 12.25
N LYS A 476 14.50 9.90 12.24
CA LYS A 476 14.86 10.97 11.28
C LYS A 476 15.02 12.32 11.97
N ASN A 477 14.51 13.40 11.39
CA ASN A 477 14.83 14.77 11.78
C ASN A 477 14.10 15.20 13.04
N PHE A 478 14.69 16.16 13.74
CA PHE A 478 14.05 16.87 14.85
C PHE A 478 14.01 18.37 14.52
N THR A 479 12.81 18.93 14.40
CA THR A 479 12.61 20.36 14.11
C THR A 479 11.87 21.05 15.25
N ASN A 480 12.49 22.06 15.85
CA ASN A 480 11.89 22.83 16.94
C ASN A 480 11.70 24.31 16.58
N ASN A 481 10.46 24.69 16.23
CA ASN A 481 10.06 26.08 16.03
C ASN A 481 9.24 26.64 17.22
N GLY A 482 8.83 25.78 18.16
CA GLY A 482 8.14 26.14 19.39
C GLY A 482 9.08 26.13 20.61
N THR A 483 8.63 25.54 21.71
CA THR A 483 9.41 25.31 22.92
C THR A 483 9.66 23.81 23.08
N PHE A 484 10.90 23.43 23.35
CA PHE A 484 11.26 22.07 23.74
C PHE A 484 11.71 22.07 25.20
N THR A 485 11.02 21.30 26.04
CA THR A 485 11.33 21.14 27.46
C THR A 485 11.86 19.73 27.68
N HIS A 486 13.15 19.61 28.01
CA HIS A 486 13.74 18.32 28.33
C HIS A 486 13.33 17.84 29.73
N SER A 487 13.40 16.53 29.95
CA SER A 487 13.18 15.87 31.24
C SER A 487 14.51 15.30 31.79
N SER A 488 14.45 14.33 32.71
CA SER A 488 15.61 13.50 33.09
C SER A 488 16.01 12.45 32.05
N GLY A 489 15.21 12.27 31.00
CA GLY A 489 15.38 11.24 29.98
C GLY A 489 16.53 11.46 28.99
N THR A 490 16.61 10.57 28.00
CA THR A 490 17.63 10.59 26.94
C THR A 490 16.99 10.76 25.56
N VAL A 491 17.48 11.71 24.77
CA VAL A 491 17.22 11.74 23.33
C VAL A 491 18.19 10.81 22.64
N VAL A 492 17.69 9.78 21.97
CA VAL A 492 18.48 8.76 21.29
C VAL A 492 18.32 8.94 19.79
N VAL A 493 19.43 9.08 19.09
CA VAL A 493 19.46 9.09 17.63
C VAL A 493 19.71 7.66 17.13
N SER A 494 18.74 7.12 16.40
CA SER A 494 18.75 5.74 15.91
C SER A 494 18.18 5.67 14.49
N PRO A 495 18.89 6.19 13.47
CA PRO A 495 18.41 6.19 12.09
C PRO A 495 18.15 4.78 11.57
N VAL A 496 17.07 4.62 10.81
CA VAL A 496 16.80 3.39 10.06
C VAL A 496 17.73 3.28 8.84
N VAL A 497 18.12 4.43 8.26
CA VAL A 497 19.01 4.51 7.09
C VAL A 497 20.12 5.53 7.37
N VAL A 498 21.34 5.05 7.60
CA VAL A 498 22.51 5.88 7.95
C VAL A 498 23.03 6.75 6.82
N ALA A 499 22.63 6.49 5.57
CA ALA A 499 23.04 7.26 4.39
C ALA A 499 22.42 8.68 4.35
N ASN A 500 21.35 8.92 5.11
CA ASN A 500 20.72 10.22 5.20
C ASN A 500 21.14 10.92 6.50
N PRO A 501 21.47 12.22 6.47
CA PRO A 501 21.73 12.95 7.69
C PRO A 501 20.46 13.05 8.54
N ILE A 502 20.64 12.97 9.87
CA ILE A 502 19.65 13.41 10.83
C ILE A 502 19.86 14.88 11.09
N VAL A 503 18.87 15.68 10.69
CA VAL A 503 18.90 17.13 10.85
C VAL A 503 18.24 17.51 12.18
N ILE A 504 19.00 18.17 13.04
CA ILE A 504 18.54 18.83 14.26
C ILE A 504 18.45 20.33 13.94
N ALA A 505 17.22 20.79 13.71
CA ALA A 505 16.93 22.13 13.21
C ALA A 505 15.78 22.79 13.97
N GLY A 506 15.41 23.97 13.50
CA GLY A 506 14.38 24.80 14.10
C GLY A 506 14.71 26.29 14.07
N THR A 507 13.77 27.13 14.48
CA THR A 507 14.02 28.54 14.77
C THR A 507 14.27 28.80 16.25
N SER A 508 13.97 27.82 17.11
CA SER A 508 14.09 27.92 18.56
C SER A 508 15.33 27.19 19.06
N ILE A 509 15.92 27.75 20.12
CA ILE A 509 17.02 27.10 20.84
C ILE A 509 16.50 25.78 21.43
N THR A 510 17.23 24.70 21.18
CA THR A 510 16.90 23.37 21.71
C THR A 510 17.97 22.95 22.70
N THR A 511 17.58 22.55 23.91
CA THR A 511 18.49 21.96 24.90
C THR A 511 18.04 20.56 25.24
N PHE A 512 18.89 19.57 25.00
CA PHE A 512 18.67 18.20 25.42
C PHE A 512 19.25 17.97 26.83
N ASN A 513 18.66 17.07 27.61
CA ASN A 513 19.28 16.62 28.85
C ASN A 513 20.39 15.63 28.54
N ASN A 514 20.07 14.34 28.44
CA ASN A 514 20.99 13.35 27.89
C ASN A 514 20.73 13.20 26.39
N PHE A 515 21.80 13.02 25.61
CA PHE A 515 21.74 12.81 24.18
C PHE A 515 22.68 11.67 23.79
N THR A 516 22.26 10.76 22.92
CA THR A 516 23.07 9.62 22.48
C THR A 516 22.95 9.39 20.99
N ALA A 517 24.08 9.27 20.29
CA ALA A 517 24.16 8.83 18.90
C ALA A 517 25.28 7.78 18.75
N THR A 518 24.87 6.52 18.64
CA THR A 518 25.78 5.35 18.69
C THR A 518 25.67 4.44 17.46
N VAL A 519 24.74 4.75 16.56
CA VAL A 519 24.66 4.09 15.26
C VAL A 519 25.83 4.60 14.40
N VAL A 520 26.80 3.72 14.13
CA VAL A 520 28.02 4.04 13.38
C VAL A 520 27.70 4.57 11.97
N GLY A 521 28.53 5.46 11.43
CA GLY A 521 28.30 6.08 10.11
C GLY A 521 27.21 7.15 10.09
N THR A 522 26.46 7.35 11.18
CA THR A 522 25.41 8.39 11.25
C THR A 522 26.00 9.77 11.02
N THR A 523 25.30 10.58 10.23
CA THR A 523 25.58 12.02 10.11
C THR A 523 24.56 12.82 10.91
N LEU A 524 25.04 13.56 11.91
CA LEU A 524 24.28 14.55 12.67
C LEU A 524 24.53 15.94 12.08
N GLN A 525 23.49 16.56 11.53
CA GLN A 525 23.53 17.93 11.03
C GLN A 525 22.79 18.87 11.97
N PHE A 526 23.46 19.93 12.39
CA PHE A 526 22.88 20.97 13.22
C PHE A 526 22.70 22.25 12.40
N LYS A 527 21.56 22.91 12.58
CA LYS A 527 21.28 24.14 11.81
C LYS A 527 22.30 25.24 12.06
N ALA A 528 22.84 25.80 10.98
CA ALA A 528 23.82 26.88 11.04
C ALA A 528 23.28 28.10 11.80
N GLY A 529 24.13 28.69 12.64
CA GLY A 529 23.80 29.80 13.53
C GLY A 529 22.80 29.47 14.64
N GLN A 530 22.29 28.24 14.72
CA GLN A 530 21.42 27.82 15.83
C GLN A 530 22.24 27.29 16.99
N ARG A 531 21.73 27.58 18.20
CA ARG A 531 22.28 27.03 19.43
C ARG A 531 21.61 25.71 19.77
N THR A 532 22.43 24.70 20.00
CA THR A 532 21.97 23.41 20.54
C THR A 532 22.68 23.13 21.88
N GLY A 533 21.89 22.90 22.92
CA GLY A 533 22.34 22.70 24.27
C GLY A 533 22.33 21.24 24.73
N PHE A 534 23.26 20.89 25.62
CA PHE A 534 23.34 19.58 26.27
C PHE A 534 23.58 19.77 27.77
N ALA A 535 22.53 19.62 28.56
CA ALA A 535 22.54 19.85 30.01
C ALA A 535 23.07 18.66 30.81
N GLY A 536 22.83 17.45 30.32
CA GLY A 536 23.33 16.19 30.86
C GLY A 536 24.51 15.67 30.06
N THR A 537 24.51 14.39 29.72
CA THR A 537 25.62 13.76 28.98
C THR A 537 25.31 13.69 27.48
N MET A 538 26.21 14.26 26.66
CA MET A 538 26.24 14.03 25.21
C MET A 538 27.16 12.85 24.90
N THR A 539 26.60 11.75 24.41
CA THR A 539 27.34 10.53 24.04
C THR A 539 27.31 10.35 22.53
N VAL A 540 28.48 10.32 21.90
CA VAL A 540 28.62 10.00 20.47
C VAL A 540 29.67 8.92 20.30
N GLN A 541 29.33 7.85 19.60
CA GLN A 541 30.20 6.69 19.43
C GLN A 541 30.15 6.18 17.99
N GLY A 542 31.22 6.42 17.24
CA GLY A 542 31.50 5.71 16.00
C GLY A 542 32.42 4.50 16.21
N THR A 543 32.97 4.01 15.11
CA THR A 543 34.09 3.05 15.12
C THR A 543 35.15 3.47 14.11
N GLN A 544 36.34 2.87 14.17
CA GLN A 544 37.35 3.05 13.13
C GLN A 544 36.77 2.58 11.78
N GLY A 545 36.89 3.41 10.74
CA GLY A 545 36.30 3.17 9.42
C GLY A 545 34.84 3.65 9.27
N HIS A 546 34.07 3.69 10.36
CA HIS A 546 32.67 4.15 10.35
C HIS A 546 32.41 5.18 11.45
N PRO A 547 32.99 6.40 11.32
CA PRO A 547 32.82 7.44 12.31
C PRO A 547 31.39 7.99 12.33
N VAL A 548 31.00 8.63 13.43
CA VAL A 548 29.81 9.50 13.44
C VAL A 548 30.23 10.89 12.99
N TYR A 549 29.50 11.49 12.05
CA TYR A 549 29.76 12.84 11.57
C TYR A 549 28.94 13.83 12.39
N ILE A 550 29.59 14.88 12.90
CA ILE A 550 28.95 16.00 13.59
C ILE A 550 29.28 17.25 12.80
N GLN A 551 28.27 17.85 12.17
CA GLN A 551 28.50 18.99 11.29
C GLN A 551 27.35 19.99 11.30
N SER A 552 27.63 21.17 10.75
CA SER A 552 26.59 22.13 10.39
C SER A 552 25.82 21.66 9.15
N ASP A 553 24.54 22.05 9.03
CA ASP A 553 23.75 21.89 7.81
C ASP A 553 24.20 22.82 6.66
N THR A 554 25.02 23.83 6.99
CA THR A 554 25.56 24.79 6.02
C THR A 554 27.07 24.82 6.15
N PHE A 555 27.76 24.42 5.08
CA PHE A 555 29.22 24.44 4.98
C PHE A 555 29.77 25.84 5.29
N THR A 556 30.89 25.93 6.01
CA THR A 556 31.55 27.18 6.48
C THR A 556 30.77 28.03 7.48
N SER A 557 29.53 27.67 7.82
CA SER A 557 28.72 28.38 8.81
C SER A 557 28.54 27.52 10.04
N GLN A 558 29.01 27.99 11.19
CA GLN A 558 28.98 27.20 12.42
C GLN A 558 27.57 27.09 13.01
N TRP A 559 27.22 25.92 13.54
CA TRP A 559 26.21 25.81 14.61
C TRP A 559 26.88 26.09 15.97
N GLU A 560 26.12 26.47 17.00
CA GLU A 560 26.68 26.80 18.32
C GLU A 560 26.42 25.69 19.36
N LEU A 561 27.50 25.01 19.80
CA LEU A 561 27.44 24.08 20.93
C LEU A 561 27.30 24.81 22.26
N ASN A 562 26.29 24.45 23.06
CA ASN A 562 26.11 24.88 24.45
C ASN A 562 26.10 23.67 25.41
N LEU A 563 27.27 23.15 25.75
CA LEU A 563 27.44 22.04 26.69
C LEU A 563 27.53 22.59 28.12
N SER A 564 26.56 22.27 28.99
CA SER A 564 26.65 22.58 30.43
C SER A 564 26.85 21.34 31.30
N GLY A 565 26.61 20.15 30.76
CA GLY A 565 26.94 18.87 31.39
C GLY A 565 28.28 18.31 30.93
N THR A 566 28.30 17.03 30.52
CA THR A 566 29.51 16.30 30.10
C THR A 566 29.38 15.74 28.69
N ALA A 567 30.50 15.44 28.04
CA ALA A 567 30.51 14.82 26.71
C ALA A 567 31.46 13.62 26.68
N SER A 568 31.01 12.54 26.04
CA SER A 568 31.80 11.35 25.70
C SER A 568 31.69 11.12 24.20
N ILE A 569 32.71 11.54 23.46
CA ILE A 569 32.73 11.50 22.00
C ILE A 569 33.92 10.65 21.57
N LEU A 570 33.65 9.58 20.80
CA LEU A 570 34.64 8.63 20.31
C LEU A 570 34.38 8.30 18.83
N TYR A 571 35.46 8.18 18.05
CA TYR A 571 35.43 7.98 16.60
C TYR A 571 34.43 8.90 15.88
N ALA A 572 34.52 10.21 16.12
CA ALA A 572 33.71 11.21 15.43
C ALA A 572 34.53 12.08 14.48
N ILE A 573 33.94 12.46 13.35
CA ILE A 573 34.46 13.51 12.46
C ILE A 573 33.63 14.77 12.72
N ILE A 574 34.30 15.84 13.14
CA ILE A 574 33.62 17.06 13.58
C ILE A 574 34.00 18.22 12.66
N ARG A 575 33.02 18.98 12.22
CA ARG A 575 33.19 20.07 11.26
C ARG A 575 32.23 21.22 11.56
N ASP A 576 32.62 22.45 11.25
CA ASP A 576 31.75 23.64 11.30
C ASP A 576 30.95 23.73 12.62
N SER A 577 31.61 23.39 13.74
CA SER A 577 31.02 23.30 15.07
C SER A 577 31.58 24.40 15.98
N GLY A 578 30.78 25.44 16.19
CA GLY A 578 31.09 26.60 17.03
C GLY A 578 30.80 26.35 18.52
N CYS A 579 31.21 27.31 19.36
CA CYS A 579 31.05 27.26 20.81
C CYS A 579 30.23 28.47 21.27
N TYR A 580 29.14 28.23 22.00
CA TYR A 580 28.46 29.29 22.73
C TYR A 580 29.26 29.70 23.99
N GLY A 581 29.11 30.95 24.43
CA GLY A 581 29.78 31.46 25.63
C GLY A 581 29.41 30.68 26.89
N GLY A 582 30.42 30.24 27.65
CA GLY A 582 30.22 29.46 28.88
C GLY A 582 30.03 27.96 28.68
N THR A 583 30.17 27.45 27.45
CA THR A 583 30.16 26.02 27.16
C THR A 583 31.35 25.32 27.85
N ASN A 584 31.11 24.15 28.44
CA ASN A 584 32.13 23.29 29.03
C ASN A 584 33.05 22.73 27.95
N ASN A 585 34.26 22.34 28.36
CA ASN A 585 35.20 21.68 27.46
C ASN A 585 34.70 20.30 27.06
N VAL A 586 34.72 20.02 25.76
CA VAL A 586 34.62 18.67 25.23
C VAL A 586 36.02 18.06 25.26
N ASN A 587 36.24 17.13 26.19
CA ASN A 587 37.49 16.36 26.21
C ASN A 587 37.45 15.35 25.07
N GLN A 588 38.29 15.55 24.06
CA GLN A 588 38.33 14.68 22.89
C GLN A 588 39.29 13.52 23.10
N SER A 589 38.91 12.34 22.62
CA SER A 589 39.85 11.23 22.43
C SER A 589 40.69 11.46 21.18
N ASP A 590 41.86 10.82 21.12
CA ASP A 590 42.70 10.67 19.93
C ASP A 590 41.99 10.00 18.74
N THR A 591 40.87 9.32 18.98
CA THR A 591 40.02 8.72 17.95
C THR A 591 39.17 9.73 17.16
N ASN A 592 39.04 10.98 17.64
CA ASN A 592 38.20 11.99 17.00
C ASN A 592 39.01 12.84 16.03
N GLN A 593 38.40 13.20 14.89
CA GLN A 593 39.04 13.98 13.84
C GLN A 593 38.43 15.39 13.74
N ASN A 594 39.29 16.38 13.58
CA ASN A 594 38.92 17.77 13.32
C ASN A 594 38.96 18.03 11.82
N TYR A 595 37.80 18.27 11.20
CA TYR A 595 37.66 18.46 9.75
C TYR A 595 37.50 19.95 9.35
N GLY A 596 37.87 20.87 10.24
CA GLY A 596 37.87 22.32 9.98
C GLY A 596 36.59 23.04 10.41
N GLY A 597 36.70 24.37 10.54
CA GLY A 597 35.57 25.23 10.93
C GLY A 597 35.09 25.04 12.37
N ASN A 598 35.90 24.45 13.27
CA ASN A 598 35.52 24.21 14.67
C ASN A 598 36.14 25.23 15.63
N THR A 599 35.41 25.61 16.67
CA THR A 599 35.93 26.55 17.68
C THR A 599 36.72 25.83 18.76
N ALA A 600 38.04 26.05 18.79
CA ALA A 600 38.98 25.32 19.64
C ALA A 600 38.84 25.59 21.16
N THR A 601 38.04 26.58 21.57
CA THR A 601 37.83 26.90 22.99
C THR A 601 37.04 25.82 23.72
N CYS A 602 36.08 25.18 23.05
CA CYS A 602 35.31 24.07 23.62
C CYS A 602 35.65 22.71 22.99
N TRP A 603 35.96 22.69 21.69
CA TRP A 603 36.41 21.48 21.00
C TRP A 603 37.92 21.29 21.16
N ARG A 604 38.32 20.66 22.26
CA ARG A 604 39.74 20.45 22.62
C ARG A 604 40.28 19.17 21.97
N PHE A 605 40.54 19.21 20.67
CA PHE A 605 41.14 18.10 19.94
C PHE A 605 42.54 17.78 20.47
N VAL A 606 42.87 16.48 20.55
CA VAL A 606 44.23 16.04 20.87
C VAL A 606 45.13 16.41 19.68
N GLY A 607 46.13 17.27 19.92
CA GLY A 607 47.06 17.68 18.88
C GLY A 607 47.90 16.49 18.41
N GLN A 608 47.64 15.98 17.22
CA GLN A 608 48.54 15.04 16.55
C GLN A 608 49.74 15.86 16.04
N GLY A 609 50.90 15.66 16.66
CA GLY A 609 52.11 16.43 16.33
C GLY A 609 52.48 16.26 14.86
N GLY A 610 52.57 17.38 14.13
CA GLY A 610 53.24 17.43 12.83
C GLY A 610 54.73 17.15 13.03
N GLY A 611 55.14 15.90 12.88
CA GLY A 611 56.52 15.46 13.03
C GLY A 611 57.04 14.85 11.74
N THR A 612 58.11 15.43 11.21
CA THR A 612 58.98 14.84 10.19
C THR A 612 59.54 13.51 10.70
N TYR A 613 59.19 12.38 10.08
CA TYR A 613 59.79 11.07 10.40
C TYR A 613 60.95 10.77 9.45
N GLU A 614 62.18 10.94 9.93
CA GLU A 614 63.36 10.28 9.38
C GLU A 614 63.61 8.93 10.10
N GLY A 615 63.72 7.87 9.27
CA GLY A 615 64.30 6.53 9.46
C GLY A 615 64.53 5.93 10.87
N GLN A 616 63.85 4.83 11.19
CA GLN A 616 64.27 3.46 10.83
C GLN A 616 63.40 2.41 11.54
N GLY A 617 62.83 1.49 10.75
CA GLY A 617 62.01 0.35 11.17
C GLY A 617 61.08 -0.04 10.01
N GLY A 618 61.61 -0.81 9.06
CA GLY A 618 61.06 -0.96 7.69
C GLY A 618 59.63 -1.47 7.61
N GLY A 619 58.82 -0.73 6.85
CA GLY A 619 57.42 -0.96 6.57
C GLY A 619 56.72 0.38 6.36
N THR A 620 57.08 1.10 5.29
CA THR A 620 56.39 2.33 4.87
C THR A 620 54.87 2.11 4.84
N PRO A 621 54.04 2.99 5.44
CA PRO A 621 52.62 3.00 5.13
C PRO A 621 52.51 3.36 3.65
N GLN A 622 52.17 2.40 2.80
CA GLN A 622 51.64 2.72 1.48
C GLN A 622 50.29 3.39 1.75
N SER A 623 50.22 4.71 1.61
CA SER A 623 48.94 5.40 1.58
C SER A 623 48.22 4.94 0.32
N TYR A 624 47.18 4.13 0.48
CA TYR A 624 46.35 3.61 -0.63
C TYR A 624 45.34 4.61 -1.17
N GLU A 625 45.40 5.84 -0.65
CA GLU A 625 44.67 7.02 -1.07
C GLU A 625 45.64 8.21 -1.16
N GLY A 626 45.36 9.11 -2.09
CA GLY A 626 46.01 10.40 -2.24
C GLY A 626 44.97 11.50 -2.10
N THR A 627 45.37 12.61 -1.48
CA THR A 627 44.54 13.81 -1.35
C THR A 627 45.36 15.04 -1.72
N ASP A 628 44.70 16.03 -2.28
CA ASP A 628 45.28 17.35 -2.52
C ASP A 628 44.24 18.42 -2.29
N THR A 629 44.56 19.39 -1.44
CA THR A 629 43.72 20.55 -1.17
C THR A 629 44.05 21.73 -2.08
N PHE A 630 45.06 21.62 -2.93
CA PHE A 630 45.52 22.67 -3.85
C PHE A 630 45.91 24.02 -3.19
N GLU A 631 45.91 24.09 -1.86
CA GLU A 631 46.29 25.25 -1.03
C GLU A 631 47.80 25.53 -1.07
N ARG A 632 48.28 26.13 -2.16
CA ARG A 632 49.70 26.46 -2.37
C ARG A 632 49.89 27.63 -3.33
N ALA A 633 50.99 28.38 -3.18
CA ALA A 633 51.33 29.52 -4.02
C ALA A 633 52.04 29.13 -5.34
N GLY A 634 51.71 29.82 -6.43
CA GLY A 634 52.36 29.68 -7.75
C GLY A 634 51.61 28.72 -8.68
N PRO A 635 51.91 28.71 -10.00
CA PRO A 635 51.03 28.05 -10.98
C PRO A 635 51.18 26.53 -11.04
N ALA A 636 52.12 25.88 -10.35
CA ALA A 636 52.32 24.43 -10.49
C ALA A 636 51.52 23.64 -9.43
N LEU A 637 50.91 22.51 -9.83
CA LEU A 637 50.18 21.61 -8.91
C LEU A 637 51.05 20.93 -7.84
N GLY A 638 52.37 20.88 -8.05
CA GLY A 638 53.32 20.22 -7.17
C GLY A 638 53.77 18.85 -7.69
N SER A 639 54.75 18.25 -7.02
CA SER A 639 55.45 17.02 -7.47
C SER A 639 54.59 15.75 -7.43
N ASN A 640 53.40 15.81 -6.83
CA ASN A 640 52.49 14.68 -6.71
C ASN A 640 51.59 14.49 -7.94
N TRP A 641 51.66 15.43 -8.90
CA TRP A 641 50.85 15.45 -10.10
C TRP A 641 51.72 15.44 -11.35
N ASN A 642 51.35 14.63 -12.33
CA ASN A 642 51.87 14.74 -13.69
C ASN A 642 50.82 15.32 -14.62
N THR A 643 51.28 16.14 -15.57
CA THR A 643 50.45 16.65 -16.65
C THR A 643 50.31 15.56 -17.72
N SER A 644 49.09 15.08 -17.93
CA SER A 644 48.85 13.86 -18.71
C SER A 644 48.35 14.12 -20.13
N HIS A 645 48.12 15.39 -20.48
CA HIS A 645 47.82 15.84 -21.83
C HIS A 645 48.75 16.99 -22.23
N THR A 646 49.61 16.80 -23.23
CA THR A 646 50.69 17.73 -23.61
C THR A 646 50.22 19.07 -24.20
N ALA A 647 48.91 19.28 -24.36
CA ALA A 647 48.33 20.46 -25.00
C ALA A 647 47.78 21.49 -23.99
N CYS A 648 47.73 21.18 -22.70
CA CYS A 648 47.43 22.15 -21.64
C CYS A 648 48.27 21.86 -20.38
N VAL A 649 48.70 22.91 -19.69
CA VAL A 649 49.30 22.82 -18.35
C VAL A 649 48.20 23.13 -17.31
N PRO A 650 47.84 22.16 -16.46
CA PRO A 650 47.06 22.40 -15.25
C PRO A 650 47.79 23.32 -14.28
N GLU A 651 47.09 24.30 -13.71
CA GLU A 651 47.67 25.33 -12.86
C GLU A 651 46.90 25.56 -11.56
N ILE A 652 47.58 26.08 -10.52
CA ILE A 652 46.93 26.58 -9.31
C ILE A 652 46.53 28.05 -9.51
N PHE A 653 45.25 28.37 -9.33
CA PHE A 653 44.73 29.73 -9.40
C PHE A 653 44.58 30.33 -8.00
N ASN A 654 44.81 31.64 -7.85
CA ASN A 654 44.59 32.41 -6.60
C ASN A 654 45.24 31.85 -5.31
N SER A 655 46.21 30.95 -5.42
CA SER A 655 46.84 30.21 -4.31
C SER A 655 45.97 29.13 -3.65
N SER A 656 44.83 28.80 -4.25
CA SER A 656 43.82 27.85 -3.76
C SER A 656 42.92 27.56 -4.97
N ASP A 657 43.06 26.40 -5.62
CA ASP A 657 42.19 25.86 -6.70
C ASP A 657 43.01 25.23 -7.84
N PHE A 658 42.66 24.01 -8.26
CA PHE A 658 43.08 23.42 -9.53
C PHE A 658 42.27 23.99 -10.71
N GLY A 659 42.95 24.44 -11.77
CA GLY A 659 42.34 24.94 -13.00
C GLY A 659 43.18 24.72 -14.27
N GLY A 660 42.67 25.17 -15.42
CA GLY A 660 43.31 25.01 -16.72
C GLY A 660 43.85 26.31 -17.33
N GLY A 661 45.13 26.31 -17.75
CA GLY A 661 45.79 27.47 -18.35
C GLY A 661 45.51 27.71 -19.84
N SER A 662 44.93 26.74 -20.56
CA SER A 662 44.71 26.79 -22.02
C SER A 662 43.24 26.63 -22.43
N THR A 663 42.83 27.21 -23.56
CA THR A 663 41.46 27.14 -24.08
C THR A 663 41.27 26.03 -25.10
N ASN A 664 40.07 25.46 -25.17
CA ASN A 664 39.64 24.37 -26.04
C ASN A 664 40.46 23.08 -25.92
N VAL A 665 41.06 22.86 -24.75
CA VAL A 665 41.84 21.67 -24.42
C VAL A 665 41.52 21.24 -22.99
N ARG A 666 41.53 19.93 -22.73
CA ARG A 666 41.39 19.38 -21.37
C ARG A 666 42.71 19.50 -20.63
N CYS A 667 42.73 20.26 -19.54
CA CYS A 667 43.86 20.42 -18.65
C CYS A 667 43.79 19.30 -17.62
N LEU A 668 44.35 18.16 -18.01
CA LEU A 668 44.24 16.87 -17.33
C LEU A 668 45.52 16.58 -16.53
N ALA A 669 45.35 16.27 -15.24
CA ALA A 669 46.42 15.85 -14.37
C ALA A 669 46.13 14.48 -13.76
N THR A 670 47.18 13.67 -13.60
CA THR A 670 47.13 12.38 -12.90
C THR A 670 47.91 12.45 -11.62
N TRP A 671 47.41 11.80 -10.58
CA TRP A 671 48.16 11.62 -9.34
C TRP A 671 49.29 10.61 -9.54
N THR A 672 50.49 10.94 -9.05
CA THR A 672 51.70 10.12 -9.20
C THR A 672 52.46 9.87 -7.91
N ALA A 673 52.08 10.54 -6.81
CA ALA A 673 52.70 10.30 -5.50
C ALA A 673 52.31 8.95 -4.87
N ALA A 674 51.27 8.30 -5.38
CA ALA A 674 50.90 6.94 -5.04
C ALA A 674 50.42 6.18 -6.29
N THR A 675 50.57 4.85 -6.29
CA THR A 675 50.02 3.97 -7.31
C THR A 675 48.77 3.31 -6.75
N PHE A 676 47.65 3.40 -7.46
CA PHE A 676 46.38 2.79 -7.08
C PHE A 676 46.11 1.51 -7.87
N GLY A 677 45.30 0.62 -7.31
CA GLY A 677 44.81 -0.56 -7.99
C GLY A 677 43.93 -0.22 -9.20
N ASN A 678 43.63 -1.23 -10.03
CA ASN A 678 42.74 -1.06 -11.19
C ASN A 678 41.28 -0.76 -10.79
N ASP A 679 40.91 -1.22 -9.60
CA ASP A 679 39.69 -0.83 -8.92
C ASP A 679 40.00 0.39 -8.05
N GLN A 680 39.48 1.53 -8.48
CA GLN A 680 39.92 2.84 -7.99
C GLN A 680 38.80 3.86 -8.10
N PHE A 681 38.95 4.94 -7.34
CA PHE A 681 38.06 6.08 -7.40
C PHE A 681 38.82 7.40 -7.56
N SER A 682 38.07 8.39 -8.02
CA SER A 682 38.44 9.81 -7.96
C SER A 682 37.23 10.60 -7.50
N GLU A 683 37.45 11.52 -6.57
CA GLU A 683 36.47 12.45 -6.03
C GLU A 683 37.03 13.87 -6.13
N ILE A 684 36.18 14.81 -6.51
CA ILE A 684 36.52 16.24 -6.55
C ILE A 684 35.45 17.08 -5.87
N THR A 685 35.87 18.18 -5.25
CA THR A 685 34.97 19.24 -4.77
C THR A 685 34.97 20.40 -5.77
N ILE A 686 33.78 20.83 -6.20
CA ILE A 686 33.61 21.85 -7.22
C ILE A 686 33.57 23.23 -6.55
N THR A 687 34.53 24.12 -6.85
CA THR A 687 34.56 25.47 -6.25
C THR A 687 33.69 26.46 -7.03
N SER A 688 33.72 26.38 -8.35
CA SER A 688 33.00 27.30 -9.23
C SER A 688 32.83 26.74 -10.64
N PHE A 689 31.76 27.18 -11.29
CA PHE A 689 31.53 26.98 -12.72
C PHE A 689 31.64 28.30 -13.47
N THR A 690 32.27 28.26 -14.64
CA THR A 690 32.29 29.34 -15.61
C THR A 690 31.62 28.88 -16.91
N THR A 691 31.07 29.81 -17.68
CA THR A 691 30.22 29.49 -18.84
C THR A 691 30.96 28.60 -19.84
N ASN A 692 30.35 27.46 -20.21
CA ASN A 692 30.87 26.45 -21.14
C ASN A 692 32.12 25.67 -20.70
N ASP A 693 32.50 25.80 -19.42
CA ASP A 693 33.67 25.10 -18.87
C ASP A 693 33.27 23.85 -18.10
N GLN A 694 34.19 22.90 -17.97
CA GLN A 694 33.93 21.60 -17.32
C GLN A 694 34.91 21.32 -16.20
N VAL A 695 34.44 20.62 -15.18
CA VAL A 695 35.25 19.92 -14.17
C VAL A 695 34.96 18.43 -14.25
N ALA A 696 35.93 17.59 -13.93
CA ALA A 696 35.68 16.16 -13.86
C ALA A 696 36.60 15.40 -12.91
N ALA A 697 36.02 14.39 -12.27
CA ALA A 697 36.75 13.28 -11.65
C ALA A 697 37.11 12.24 -12.72
N VAL A 698 38.33 11.70 -12.69
CA VAL A 698 38.88 10.84 -13.75
C VAL A 698 39.43 9.54 -13.16
N VAL A 699 39.11 8.41 -13.79
CA VAL A 699 39.64 7.08 -13.44
C VAL A 699 40.10 6.33 -14.70
N ARG A 700 41.00 5.36 -14.51
CA ARG A 700 41.55 4.49 -15.58
C ARG A 700 42.16 5.25 -16.76
N LEU A 701 42.80 6.37 -16.44
CA LEU A 701 43.54 7.17 -17.40
C LEU A 701 44.78 6.42 -17.87
N SER A 702 44.74 5.98 -19.12
CA SER A 702 45.85 5.30 -19.78
C SER A 702 46.79 6.29 -20.47
N ASN A 703 46.23 7.36 -21.02
CA ASN A 703 46.94 8.52 -21.56
C ASN A 703 45.96 9.71 -21.68
N GLY A 704 46.44 10.86 -22.16
CA GLY A 704 45.65 12.10 -22.29
C GLY A 704 44.40 12.01 -23.16
N ASP A 705 44.26 10.95 -23.95
CA ASP A 705 43.16 10.72 -24.90
C ASP A 705 42.25 9.54 -24.53
N ASN A 706 42.60 8.76 -23.49
CA ASN A 706 41.93 7.50 -23.17
C ASN A 706 41.68 7.35 -21.65
N PHE A 707 40.43 7.57 -21.21
CA PHE A 707 40.02 7.55 -19.79
C PHE A 707 38.48 7.56 -19.62
N TYR A 708 38.00 7.26 -18.41
CA TYR A 708 36.62 7.58 -17.99
C TYR A 708 36.59 8.84 -17.15
N ALA A 709 35.54 9.65 -17.31
CA ALA A 709 35.36 10.83 -16.51
C ALA A 709 33.90 11.09 -16.15
N LEU A 710 33.69 11.56 -14.93
CA LEU A 710 32.40 12.07 -14.47
C LEU A 710 32.45 13.60 -14.56
N VAL A 711 31.75 14.14 -15.54
CA VAL A 711 31.90 15.51 -16.03
C VAL A 711 30.71 16.35 -15.60
N SER A 712 30.97 17.57 -15.14
CA SER A 712 29.94 18.59 -14.95
C SER A 712 30.37 19.95 -15.48
N ASP A 713 29.42 20.72 -15.99
CA ASP A 713 29.58 22.09 -16.49
C ASP A 713 28.65 23.11 -15.79
N GLY A 714 28.01 22.69 -14.70
CA GLY A 714 27.03 23.50 -13.96
C GLY A 714 25.62 23.51 -14.57
N ALA A 715 25.39 22.78 -15.67
CA ALA A 715 24.08 22.54 -16.27
C ALA A 715 23.84 21.04 -16.61
N SER A 716 24.92 20.26 -16.72
CA SER A 716 24.93 18.85 -17.09
C SER A 716 25.73 18.03 -16.07
N PHE A 717 25.43 16.74 -15.97
CA PHE A 717 26.19 15.78 -15.19
C PHE A 717 26.29 14.45 -15.94
N LEU A 718 27.46 14.15 -16.50
CA LEU A 718 27.61 13.10 -17.51
C LEU A 718 28.73 12.13 -17.11
N LEU A 719 28.42 10.84 -17.05
CA LEU A 719 29.45 9.81 -17.04
C LEU A 719 29.86 9.53 -18.48
N ARG A 720 31.14 9.77 -18.78
CA ARG A 720 31.67 9.74 -20.15
C ARG A 720 32.88 8.84 -20.27
N GLU A 721 33.02 8.29 -21.46
CA GLU A 721 34.19 7.56 -21.93
C GLU A 721 34.90 8.41 -22.99
N PHE A 722 36.23 8.52 -22.91
CA PHE A 722 37.05 9.15 -23.93
C PHE A 722 37.93 8.11 -24.60
N VAL A 723 37.77 7.91 -25.92
CA VAL A 723 38.58 7.01 -26.75
C VAL A 723 39.23 7.82 -27.86
N GLY A 724 40.57 7.84 -27.90
CA GLY A 724 41.31 8.65 -28.88
C GLY A 724 40.97 10.14 -28.85
N GLY A 725 40.63 10.67 -27.66
CA GLY A 725 40.32 12.09 -27.42
C GLY A 725 38.85 12.47 -27.67
N SER A 726 38.09 11.58 -28.32
CA SER A 726 36.64 11.74 -28.57
C SER A 726 35.82 11.20 -27.40
N GLY A 727 34.89 12.01 -26.89
CA GLY A 727 34.11 11.65 -25.70
C GLY A 727 32.68 11.21 -26.00
N ALA A 728 32.31 9.99 -25.63
CA ALA A 728 30.94 9.47 -25.66
C ALA A 728 30.30 9.54 -24.27
N THR A 729 28.98 9.78 -24.20
CA THR A 729 28.23 9.73 -22.94
C THR A 729 27.76 8.30 -22.70
N LEU A 730 28.14 7.72 -21.57
CA LEU A 730 27.68 6.41 -21.12
C LEU A 730 26.38 6.53 -20.31
N VAL A 731 26.28 7.56 -19.46
CA VAL A 731 25.08 7.83 -18.65
C VAL A 731 24.88 9.34 -18.49
N ASP A 732 23.64 9.82 -18.63
CA ASP A 732 23.22 11.20 -18.31
C ASP A 732 22.55 11.24 -16.93
N LEU A 733 23.09 12.08 -16.04
CA LEU A 733 22.74 12.21 -14.63
C LEU A 733 22.29 13.63 -14.28
N SER A 734 21.92 14.44 -15.28
CA SER A 734 21.74 15.89 -15.15
C SER A 734 20.55 16.35 -14.29
N THR A 735 19.73 15.43 -13.78
CA THR A 735 18.58 15.75 -12.90
C THR A 735 18.69 15.06 -11.53
N PRO A 736 19.12 15.77 -10.46
CA PRO A 736 19.65 17.14 -10.43
C PRO A 736 21.18 17.22 -10.68
N TYR A 737 21.60 18.19 -11.52
CA TYR A 737 23.02 18.47 -11.82
C TYR A 737 23.79 19.07 -10.61
N PRO A 738 25.11 18.88 -10.52
CA PRO A 738 25.97 19.49 -9.50
C PRO A 738 26.03 21.01 -9.57
N VAL A 739 26.13 21.66 -8.41
CA VAL A 739 26.38 23.10 -8.24
C VAL A 739 27.70 23.33 -7.50
N ALA A 740 28.19 24.57 -7.47
CA ALA A 740 29.38 24.91 -6.68
C ALA A 740 29.17 24.53 -5.20
N GLY A 741 30.17 23.90 -4.60
CA GLY A 741 30.14 23.33 -3.25
C GLY A 741 29.87 21.82 -3.19
N ASP A 742 29.35 21.22 -4.27
CA ASP A 742 29.11 19.77 -4.31
C ASP A 742 30.41 18.97 -4.50
N THR A 743 30.40 17.73 -4.00
CA THR A 743 31.37 16.70 -4.36
C THR A 743 30.82 15.77 -5.43
N ILE A 744 31.68 15.38 -6.37
CA ILE A 744 31.37 14.33 -7.35
C ILE A 744 32.44 13.25 -7.32
N ARG A 745 32.03 11.99 -7.34
CA ARG A 745 32.92 10.84 -7.26
C ARG A 745 32.63 9.83 -8.35
N LEU A 746 33.67 9.39 -9.03
CA LEU A 746 33.66 8.31 -10.00
C LEU A 746 34.43 7.13 -9.45
N GLU A 747 33.79 5.97 -9.40
CA GLU A 747 34.39 4.69 -9.05
C GLU A 747 34.45 3.81 -10.29
N ALA A 748 35.55 3.06 -10.42
CA ALA A 748 35.68 1.98 -11.38
C ALA A 748 36.09 0.70 -10.65
N GLU A 749 35.26 -0.32 -10.70
CA GLU A 749 35.47 -1.64 -10.07
C GLU A 749 35.14 -2.74 -11.09
N GLY A 750 36.11 -3.55 -11.49
CA GLY A 750 35.92 -4.53 -12.56
C GLY A 750 35.54 -3.84 -13.87
N SER A 751 34.40 -4.15 -14.48
CA SER A 751 33.85 -3.37 -15.61
C SER A 751 32.85 -2.30 -15.16
N THR A 752 32.52 -2.24 -13.88
CA THR A 752 31.45 -1.39 -13.36
C THR A 752 31.98 0.01 -13.08
N LEU A 753 31.25 1.01 -13.56
CA LEU A 753 31.45 2.42 -13.24
C LEU A 753 30.28 2.90 -12.37
N ARG A 754 30.58 3.63 -11.30
CA ARG A 754 29.56 4.23 -10.42
C ARG A 754 29.83 5.72 -10.24
N ALA A 755 28.79 6.52 -10.41
CA ALA A 755 28.85 7.97 -10.29
C ALA A 755 28.06 8.44 -9.08
N TYR A 756 28.68 9.24 -8.23
CA TYR A 756 28.12 9.77 -6.99
C TYR A 756 28.12 11.29 -6.99
N ARG A 757 27.18 11.88 -6.26
CA ARG A 757 27.14 13.31 -5.92
C ARG A 757 26.84 13.45 -4.43
N ASN A 758 27.68 14.16 -3.68
CA ASN A 758 27.57 14.34 -2.23
C ASN A 758 27.40 13.01 -1.48
N GLY A 759 28.19 12.00 -1.87
CA GLY A 759 28.14 10.64 -1.30
C GLY A 759 26.95 9.77 -1.74
N SER A 760 25.96 10.31 -2.45
CA SER A 760 24.80 9.56 -2.95
C SER A 760 25.03 9.02 -4.36
N LEU A 761 24.77 7.73 -4.57
CA LEU A 761 24.84 7.09 -5.88
C LEU A 761 23.81 7.70 -6.84
N ARG A 762 24.27 8.17 -8.00
CA ARG A 762 23.43 8.79 -9.03
C ARG A 762 23.22 7.90 -10.24
N GLY A 763 24.17 7.03 -10.55
CA GLY A 763 24.00 6.06 -11.61
C GLY A 763 25.17 5.09 -11.70
N THR A 764 24.92 3.96 -12.36
CA THR A 764 25.91 2.93 -12.62
C THR A 764 25.80 2.47 -14.07
N THR A 765 26.92 2.02 -14.62
CA THR A 765 26.98 1.35 -15.93
C THR A 765 28.14 0.37 -15.96
N THR A 766 28.21 -0.47 -16.97
CA THR A 766 29.36 -1.33 -17.22
C THR A 766 30.02 -0.95 -18.53
N ASP A 767 31.34 -0.78 -18.51
CA ASP A 767 32.16 -0.52 -19.69
C ASP A 767 33.50 -1.25 -19.57
N THR A 768 33.97 -1.83 -20.67
CA THR A 768 35.16 -2.70 -20.69
C THR A 768 36.33 -2.08 -21.45
N SER A 769 36.19 -0.86 -21.97
CA SER A 769 37.22 -0.25 -22.82
C SER A 769 38.51 0.06 -22.09
N PHE A 770 38.45 0.40 -20.79
CA PHE A 770 39.62 0.59 -19.94
C PHE A 770 39.52 -0.27 -18.69
N THR A 771 40.47 -1.17 -18.50
CA THR A 771 40.56 -2.08 -17.35
C THR A 771 41.67 -1.69 -16.36
N SER A 772 42.48 -0.68 -16.70
CA SER A 772 43.59 -0.18 -15.89
C SER A 772 43.92 1.27 -16.25
N GLY A 773 44.66 1.97 -15.39
CA GLY A 773 45.15 3.34 -15.62
C GLY A 773 45.22 4.13 -14.33
N ALA A 774 45.65 5.38 -14.39
CA ALA A 774 45.71 6.27 -13.23
C ALA A 774 44.36 6.95 -12.96
N ASN A 775 44.18 7.49 -11.75
CA ASN A 775 43.11 8.43 -11.43
C ASN A 775 43.64 9.88 -11.44
N GLY A 776 42.73 10.84 -11.43
CA GLY A 776 43.07 12.25 -11.45
C GLY A 776 41.87 13.14 -11.69
N ALA A 777 42.12 14.35 -12.18
CA ALA A 777 41.08 15.32 -12.45
C ALA A 777 41.40 16.12 -13.72
N TYR A 778 40.38 16.68 -14.35
CA TYR A 778 40.57 17.67 -15.40
C TYR A 778 39.63 18.85 -15.28
N THR A 779 40.10 19.96 -15.86
CA THR A 779 39.27 21.12 -16.20
C THR A 779 39.31 21.33 -17.72
N PHE A 780 38.19 21.76 -18.30
CA PHE A 780 38.12 22.16 -19.71
C PHE A 780 37.60 23.58 -19.77
N ARG A 781 38.27 24.41 -20.57
CA ARG A 781 37.94 25.82 -20.72
C ARG A 781 37.61 26.14 -22.17
N ALA A 782 36.42 26.67 -22.46
CA ALA A 782 36.02 26.99 -23.84
C ALA A 782 36.63 28.31 -24.35
N ASP A 783 36.65 29.36 -23.50
CA ASP A 783 36.99 30.74 -23.88
C ASP A 783 38.04 31.38 -22.95
N GLN A 784 38.65 32.51 -23.39
CA GLN A 784 39.66 33.24 -22.63
C GLN A 784 39.06 34.06 -21.44
N GLY A 785 38.41 33.39 -20.47
CA GLY A 785 37.93 33.93 -19.16
C GLY A 785 38.34 33.06 -17.94
N PRO A 786 37.98 33.37 -16.68
CA PRO A 786 38.27 32.44 -15.56
C PRO A 786 37.72 31.03 -15.85
N THR A 787 38.42 29.99 -15.40
CA THR A 787 38.04 28.59 -15.62
C THR A 787 37.26 28.00 -14.45
N SER A 788 36.39 27.01 -14.68
CA SER A 788 35.80 26.20 -13.63
C SER A 788 36.89 25.54 -12.78
N ARG A 789 36.64 25.40 -11.48
CA ARG A 789 37.71 25.12 -10.51
C ARG A 789 37.39 23.95 -9.59
N ILE A 790 38.47 23.31 -9.14
CA ILE A 790 38.43 22.17 -8.22
C ILE A 790 39.23 22.56 -6.96
N GLU A 791 38.54 22.57 -5.81
CA GLU A 791 39.11 22.95 -4.51
C GLU A 791 39.89 21.79 -3.90
N TYR A 792 39.40 20.57 -4.10
CA TYR A 792 39.91 19.39 -3.42
C TYR A 792 39.82 18.19 -4.34
N TRP A 793 40.85 17.35 -4.28
CA TRP A 793 40.87 16.05 -4.92
C TRP A 793 41.18 14.96 -3.89
N HIS A 794 40.45 13.85 -3.98
CA HIS A 794 40.70 12.63 -3.23
C HIS A 794 40.55 11.44 -4.16
N GLY A 795 41.57 10.58 -4.21
CA GLY A 795 41.52 9.39 -5.03
C GLY A 795 42.25 8.23 -4.37
N GLY A 796 41.83 7.01 -4.67
CA GLY A 796 42.39 5.84 -4.01
C GLY A 796 42.04 4.55 -4.71
N SER A 797 42.61 3.45 -4.21
CA SER A 797 42.17 2.12 -4.59
C SER A 797 40.88 1.79 -3.84
N LEU A 798 39.90 1.18 -4.50
CA LEU A 798 38.66 0.76 -3.83
C LEU A 798 38.89 -0.43 -2.89
N ASN A 799 39.92 -1.23 -3.16
CA ASN A 799 40.21 -2.47 -2.43
C ASN A 799 41.70 -2.57 -2.10
N VAL A 800 42.10 -2.50 -0.81
CA VAL A 800 43.44 -2.97 -0.39
C VAL A 800 43.41 -3.78 0.90
N GLN A 801 43.22 -5.09 0.75
CA GLN A 801 44.21 -6.08 1.19
C GLN A 801 44.20 -7.26 0.21
N GLY A 802 45.39 -7.60 -0.30
CA GLY A 802 45.69 -8.90 -0.93
C GLY A 802 44.95 -9.19 -2.24
N GLY A 803 45.68 -9.19 -3.35
CA GLY A 803 45.12 -9.49 -4.66
C GLY A 803 44.35 -10.83 -4.70
N GLY A 804 43.07 -10.71 -5.02
CA GLY A 804 42.12 -11.77 -5.33
C GLY A 804 40.90 -11.07 -5.91
N SER A 805 40.50 -11.46 -7.10
CA SER A 805 39.45 -10.82 -7.88
C SER A 805 38.07 -10.95 -7.23
N GLY A 806 37.41 -9.82 -6.99
CA GLY A 806 35.95 -9.67 -6.89
C GLY A 806 35.25 -10.61 -5.92
N GLY A 807 35.20 -10.22 -4.64
CA GLY A 807 34.44 -10.95 -3.62
C GLY A 807 33.58 -10.04 -2.73
N VAL A 808 32.42 -10.55 -2.31
CA VAL A 808 31.41 -9.83 -1.51
C VAL A 808 31.81 -9.90 -0.04
N SER A 809 32.06 -8.76 0.63
CA SER A 809 32.61 -8.74 1.99
C SER A 809 31.55 -8.90 3.11
N CYS A 810 32.02 -9.31 4.29
CA CYS A 810 31.20 -9.44 5.51
C CYS A 810 30.86 -8.10 6.21
N GLU A 811 31.26 -6.95 5.66
CA GLU A 811 31.02 -5.65 6.28
C GLU A 811 29.52 -5.33 6.37
N GLY A 812 29.04 -4.99 7.58
CA GLY A 812 27.64 -4.61 7.84
C GLY A 812 26.66 -5.74 8.22
N SER A 813 27.12 -6.99 8.41
CA SER A 813 26.24 -8.07 8.88
C SER A 813 26.04 -8.07 10.41
N SER A 814 24.79 -8.10 10.88
CA SER A 814 24.42 -8.20 12.31
C SER A 814 24.38 -9.65 12.85
N GLY A 815 24.82 -10.63 12.05
CA GLY A 815 24.90 -12.06 12.38
C GLY A 815 26.30 -12.65 12.22
N LEU A 816 26.42 -13.98 12.34
CA LEU A 816 27.64 -14.68 11.95
C LEU A 816 27.83 -14.50 10.45
N CYS A 817 29.05 -14.17 10.04
CA CYS A 817 29.40 -14.01 8.64
C CYS A 817 30.80 -14.57 8.38
N ASP A 818 30.97 -15.14 7.20
CA ASP A 818 32.25 -15.61 6.69
C ASP A 818 32.30 -15.42 5.18
N ASP A 819 33.23 -14.59 4.71
CA ASP A 819 33.48 -14.28 3.30
C ASP A 819 34.54 -15.20 2.68
N PHE A 820 35.06 -16.16 3.44
CA PHE A 820 36.03 -17.15 2.98
C PHE A 820 37.32 -16.58 2.35
N GLU A 821 37.60 -15.29 2.53
CA GLU A 821 38.77 -14.59 1.98
C GLU A 821 40.06 -14.92 2.75
N ARG A 822 40.46 -16.19 2.69
CA ARG A 822 41.64 -16.75 3.37
C ARG A 822 42.12 -18.05 2.73
N VAL A 823 43.37 -18.43 3.00
CA VAL A 823 43.99 -19.64 2.42
C VAL A 823 43.44 -20.98 2.93
N SER A 824 42.62 -21.00 3.99
CA SER A 824 42.08 -22.23 4.58
C SER A 824 40.80 -21.96 5.38
N LEU A 825 39.96 -22.99 5.57
CA LEU A 825 38.61 -22.86 6.14
C LEU A 825 38.56 -22.18 7.53
N GLY A 826 39.63 -22.19 8.33
CA GLY A 826 39.66 -21.53 9.65
C GLY A 826 39.04 -22.37 10.78
N SER A 827 39.35 -22.02 12.03
CA SER A 827 39.01 -22.84 13.21
C SER A 827 37.55 -22.77 13.66
N ASN A 828 36.77 -21.82 13.14
CA ASN A 828 35.36 -21.67 13.50
C ASN A 828 34.45 -22.69 12.79
N TRP A 829 34.99 -23.44 11.84
CA TRP A 829 34.27 -24.44 11.07
C TRP A 829 34.68 -25.84 11.46
N THR A 830 33.68 -26.71 11.67
CA THR A 830 33.89 -28.15 11.81
C THR A 830 33.56 -28.84 10.50
N VAL A 831 34.49 -29.64 9.99
CA VAL A 831 34.29 -30.49 8.81
C VAL A 831 33.48 -31.71 9.20
N VAL A 832 32.40 -31.96 8.47
CA VAL A 832 31.46 -33.07 8.75
C VAL A 832 31.50 -34.14 7.68
N ALA A 833 31.65 -33.76 6.42
CA ALA A 833 31.72 -34.69 5.30
C ALA A 833 32.64 -34.15 4.20
N GLY A 834 33.28 -35.07 3.47
CA GLY A 834 34.15 -34.74 2.35
C GLY A 834 35.42 -33.98 2.74
N THR A 835 36.00 -33.28 1.77
CA THR A 835 37.23 -32.48 1.92
C THR A 835 36.92 -31.05 1.48
N PRO A 836 36.26 -30.24 2.33
CA PRO A 836 36.03 -28.83 2.06
C PRO A 836 37.36 -28.06 1.97
N GLN A 837 37.44 -27.10 1.07
CA GLN A 837 38.64 -26.30 0.84
C GLN A 837 38.29 -24.89 0.37
N ILE A 838 39.24 -23.97 0.51
CA ILE A 838 39.12 -22.60 0.00
C ILE A 838 39.88 -22.50 -1.34
N TYR A 839 39.27 -21.89 -2.35
CA TYR A 839 39.76 -21.88 -3.73
C TYR A 839 40.38 -20.54 -4.13
N SER A 840 41.69 -20.55 -4.42
CA SER A 840 42.39 -19.30 -4.79
C SER A 840 42.42 -18.26 -3.67
N SER A 841 42.37 -18.72 -2.41
CA SER A 841 42.29 -17.87 -1.20
C SER A 841 40.99 -17.04 -1.08
N SER A 842 39.98 -17.43 -1.83
CA SER A 842 38.61 -16.90 -1.86
C SER A 842 37.66 -18.12 -2.01
N ASP A 843 36.36 -17.97 -1.81
CA ASP A 843 35.36 -19.02 -2.04
C ASP A 843 35.48 -20.34 -1.24
N PHE A 844 34.42 -20.70 -0.55
CA PHE A 844 34.22 -22.06 -0.05
C PHE A 844 33.88 -23.05 -1.19
N GLY A 845 34.56 -24.20 -1.22
CA GLY A 845 34.27 -25.33 -2.10
C GLY A 845 34.67 -26.68 -1.51
N GLY A 846 34.85 -27.70 -2.36
CA GLY A 846 35.19 -29.07 -1.93
C GLY A 846 36.10 -29.83 -2.89
N ALA A 847 36.71 -30.92 -2.43
CA ALA A 847 37.60 -31.78 -3.23
C ALA A 847 37.08 -33.21 -3.42
N THR A 848 36.17 -33.68 -2.56
CA THR A 848 35.65 -35.05 -2.63
C THR A 848 34.56 -35.14 -3.68
N ALA A 849 34.81 -35.90 -4.74
CA ALA A 849 33.84 -36.21 -5.78
C ALA A 849 32.73 -37.15 -5.27
N ASP A 850 31.55 -37.00 -5.85
CA ASP A 850 30.34 -37.79 -5.61
C ASP A 850 29.89 -37.81 -4.14
N ALA A 851 30.14 -36.71 -3.44
CA ALA A 851 29.84 -36.56 -2.02
C ALA A 851 29.55 -35.11 -1.62
N TYR A 852 28.89 -34.95 -0.47
CA TYR A 852 28.78 -33.67 0.21
C TYR A 852 30.13 -33.28 0.81
N ASN A 853 30.56 -32.06 0.55
CA ASN A 853 31.66 -31.40 1.24
C ASN A 853 31.02 -30.38 2.19
N LEU A 854 30.69 -30.84 3.40
CA LEU A 854 29.81 -30.17 4.35
C LEU A 854 30.59 -29.73 5.58
N VAL A 855 30.36 -28.47 5.97
CA VAL A 855 30.88 -27.86 7.18
C VAL A 855 29.75 -27.22 7.96
N TYR A 856 29.89 -27.13 9.28
CA TYR A 856 29.02 -26.29 10.10
C TYR A 856 29.83 -25.37 11.00
N TRP A 857 29.17 -24.30 11.42
CA TRP A 857 29.76 -23.33 12.32
C TRP A 857 29.80 -23.85 13.77
N SER A 858 31.00 -23.95 14.31
CA SER A 858 31.31 -24.35 15.70
C SER A 858 31.95 -23.23 16.53
N GLY A 859 32.20 -22.05 15.94
CA GLY A 859 32.81 -20.91 16.64
C GLY A 859 31.92 -20.28 17.72
N SER A 860 30.61 -20.51 17.65
CA SER A 860 29.61 -20.11 18.64
C SER A 860 28.34 -20.94 18.50
N SER A 861 27.56 -21.04 19.57
CA SER A 861 26.26 -21.73 19.55
C SER A 861 25.13 -20.80 19.13
N LEU A 862 24.34 -21.20 18.15
CA LEU A 862 23.07 -20.56 17.78
C LEU A 862 21.87 -21.36 18.32
N SER A 863 20.70 -20.73 18.36
CA SER A 863 19.46 -21.41 18.74
C SER A 863 19.03 -22.45 17.67
N ASN A 864 18.20 -23.43 18.03
CA ASN A 864 17.67 -24.40 17.05
C ASN A 864 16.71 -23.78 16.02
N ASN A 865 16.25 -22.54 16.27
CA ASN A 865 15.64 -21.67 15.28
C ASN A 865 16.74 -20.76 14.72
N GLN A 866 17.08 -20.97 13.46
CA GLN A 866 18.27 -20.39 12.84
C GLN A 866 18.10 -20.31 11.33
N TYR A 867 18.93 -19.49 10.69
CA TYR A 867 19.06 -19.54 9.25
C TYR A 867 20.51 -19.76 8.83
N SER A 868 20.68 -20.29 7.62
CA SER A 868 21.91 -20.26 6.85
C SER A 868 21.63 -19.61 5.50
N GLU A 869 22.46 -18.65 5.12
CA GLU A 869 22.40 -17.92 3.86
C GLU A 869 23.75 -18.03 3.15
N VAL A 870 23.74 -18.25 1.84
CA VAL A 870 24.95 -18.32 1.02
C VAL A 870 24.79 -17.53 -0.27
N ILE A 871 25.86 -16.85 -0.67
CA ILE A 871 26.00 -16.24 -1.99
C ILE A 871 26.81 -17.19 -2.86
N MET A 872 26.25 -17.60 -4.00
CA MET A 872 26.97 -18.45 -4.95
C MET A 872 27.96 -17.62 -5.77
N SER A 873 29.09 -18.22 -6.11
CA SER A 873 30.08 -17.70 -7.07
C SER A 873 30.31 -18.64 -8.25
N ALA A 874 30.01 -19.94 -8.10
CA ALA A 874 30.01 -20.90 -9.19
C ALA A 874 28.98 -22.01 -9.01
N LEU A 875 28.23 -22.32 -10.07
CA LEU A 875 27.29 -23.45 -10.11
C LEU A 875 27.39 -24.22 -11.43
N PRO A 876 28.38 -25.13 -11.57
CA PRO A 876 28.50 -25.99 -12.76
C PRO A 876 27.35 -27.00 -12.88
N ALA A 877 27.05 -27.44 -14.11
CA ALA A 877 26.00 -28.42 -14.37
C ALA A 877 26.26 -29.73 -13.62
N SER A 878 25.22 -30.28 -12.97
CA SER A 878 25.28 -31.49 -12.12
C SER A 878 25.94 -31.31 -10.75
N HIS A 879 26.41 -30.11 -10.39
CA HIS A 879 26.91 -29.78 -9.05
C HIS A 879 25.84 -29.05 -8.23
N GLN A 880 26.07 -28.93 -6.92
CA GLN A 880 25.12 -28.30 -6.00
C GLN A 880 25.82 -27.33 -5.04
N VAL A 881 25.17 -26.19 -4.78
CA VAL A 881 25.44 -25.32 -3.61
C VAL A 881 24.30 -25.48 -2.61
N ILE A 882 24.63 -25.56 -1.31
CA ILE A 882 23.67 -25.90 -0.26
C ILE A 882 23.84 -24.96 0.94
N ALA A 883 22.79 -24.22 1.28
CA ALA A 883 22.64 -23.61 2.61
C ALA A 883 22.06 -24.67 3.57
N ALA A 884 22.77 -24.98 4.65
CA ALA A 884 22.41 -26.08 5.55
C ALA A 884 22.03 -25.56 6.95
N VAL A 885 20.98 -26.13 7.54
CA VAL A 885 20.56 -25.85 8.91
C VAL A 885 20.35 -27.15 9.68
N ARG A 886 20.50 -27.09 11.01
CA ARG A 886 20.40 -28.27 11.89
C ARG A 886 21.35 -29.40 11.46
N VAL A 887 22.57 -29.04 11.08
CA VAL A 887 23.64 -30.01 10.82
C VAL A 887 24.05 -30.65 12.14
N ALA A 888 23.75 -31.93 12.31
CA ALA A 888 24.19 -32.73 13.44
C ALA A 888 25.40 -33.59 13.07
N ASP A 889 25.34 -34.22 11.90
CA ASP A 889 26.42 -35.03 11.32
C ASP A 889 26.19 -35.19 9.79
N ALA A 890 27.07 -35.94 9.12
CA ALA A 890 27.04 -36.14 7.66
C ALA A 890 25.78 -36.86 7.18
N SER A 891 25.08 -37.54 8.07
CA SER A 891 23.89 -38.33 7.82
C SER A 891 22.60 -37.62 8.24
N ASN A 892 22.67 -36.44 8.89
CA ASN A 892 21.54 -35.77 9.52
C ASN A 892 21.63 -34.24 9.39
N PHE A 893 20.96 -33.66 8.39
CA PHE A 893 20.81 -32.20 8.21
C PHE A 893 19.64 -31.81 7.30
N TYR A 894 19.17 -30.55 7.37
CA TYR A 894 18.31 -29.95 6.35
C TYR A 894 19.13 -29.06 5.42
N GLY A 895 18.76 -29.02 4.14
CA GLY A 895 19.43 -28.16 3.17
C GLY A 895 18.47 -27.54 2.16
N LEU A 896 18.78 -26.32 1.72
CA LEU A 896 18.26 -25.72 0.50
C LEU A 896 19.37 -25.85 -0.54
N ARG A 897 19.17 -26.71 -1.53
CA ARG A 897 20.15 -26.93 -2.60
C ARG A 897 19.76 -26.18 -3.87
N ALA A 898 20.75 -25.61 -4.52
CA ALA A 898 20.69 -25.06 -5.86
C ALA A 898 21.43 -25.99 -6.83
N THR A 899 20.79 -26.35 -7.94
CA THR A 899 21.39 -27.00 -9.11
C THR A 899 21.16 -26.10 -10.32
N THR A 900 21.79 -26.32 -11.48
CA THR A 900 21.48 -25.53 -12.68
C THR A 900 20.02 -25.64 -13.16
N THR A 901 19.21 -26.52 -12.55
CA THR A 901 17.82 -26.80 -12.95
C THR A 901 16.81 -26.76 -11.79
N SER A 902 17.22 -26.58 -10.53
CA SER A 902 16.29 -26.65 -9.39
C SER A 902 16.79 -25.92 -8.14
N PHE A 903 15.85 -25.31 -7.41
CA PHE A 903 15.99 -25.01 -5.98
C PHE A 903 15.12 -26.00 -5.21
N GLU A 904 15.70 -26.75 -4.27
CA GLU A 904 14.97 -27.78 -3.50
C GLU A 904 15.27 -27.68 -2.01
N ILE A 905 14.23 -27.66 -1.18
CA ILE A 905 14.37 -27.97 0.26
C ILE A 905 14.41 -29.49 0.37
N PHE A 906 15.43 -30.02 1.03
CA PHE A 906 15.58 -31.44 1.27
C PHE A 906 16.07 -31.71 2.69
N LYS A 907 15.91 -32.97 3.12
CA LYS A 907 16.49 -33.49 4.36
C LYS A 907 17.40 -34.66 4.07
N VAL A 908 18.42 -34.85 4.90
CA VAL A 908 19.17 -36.10 5.00
C VAL A 908 18.90 -36.65 6.39
N VAL A 909 18.42 -37.90 6.46
CA VAL A 909 18.22 -38.63 7.71
C VAL A 909 18.81 -40.02 7.55
N SER A 910 19.70 -40.42 8.47
CA SER A 910 20.45 -41.69 8.36
C SER A 910 21.14 -41.86 7.00
N GLY A 911 21.65 -40.76 6.43
CA GLY A 911 22.39 -40.74 5.16
C GLY A 911 21.52 -40.77 3.89
N THR A 912 20.20 -40.78 4.03
CA THR A 912 19.28 -40.82 2.87
C THR A 912 18.73 -39.42 2.57
N PRO A 913 19.05 -38.82 1.39
CA PRO A 913 18.47 -37.54 0.98
C PRO A 913 17.02 -37.70 0.50
N THR A 914 16.12 -36.85 0.98
CA THR A 914 14.70 -36.81 0.60
C THR A 914 14.30 -35.36 0.30
N VAL A 915 13.76 -35.09 -0.89
CA VAL A 915 13.24 -33.77 -1.26
C VAL A 915 11.91 -33.53 -0.54
N LEU A 916 11.78 -32.38 0.11
CA LEU A 916 10.59 -31.95 0.85
C LEU A 916 9.76 -30.93 0.06
N LEU A 917 10.43 -30.10 -0.74
CA LEU A 917 9.79 -29.07 -1.56
C LEU A 917 10.67 -28.72 -2.75
N ASP A 918 10.08 -28.68 -3.95
CA ASP A 918 10.71 -28.22 -5.19
C ASP A 918 10.18 -26.83 -5.56
N LEU A 919 11.08 -25.91 -5.87
CA LEU A 919 10.80 -24.50 -6.18
C LEU A 919 11.23 -24.12 -7.61
N SER A 920 11.40 -25.10 -8.52
CA SER A 920 12.13 -24.99 -9.80
C SER A 920 11.56 -24.07 -10.90
N THR A 921 11.29 -22.79 -10.62
CA THR A 921 11.46 -21.64 -11.54
C THR A 921 11.45 -20.29 -10.78
N PRO A 922 12.23 -19.28 -11.21
CA PRO A 922 13.34 -19.35 -12.18
C PRO A 922 14.47 -20.27 -11.71
N TYR A 923 15.23 -20.82 -12.67
CA TYR A 923 16.36 -21.72 -12.40
C TYR A 923 17.53 -20.96 -11.75
N PRO A 924 18.33 -21.63 -10.90
CA PRO A 924 19.45 -20.99 -10.22
C PRO A 924 20.55 -20.50 -11.16
N THR A 925 21.12 -19.34 -10.83
CA THR A 925 22.29 -18.76 -11.48
C THR A 925 23.44 -18.66 -10.48
N ALA A 926 24.68 -18.58 -10.99
CA ALA A 926 25.89 -18.56 -10.17
C ALA A 926 26.08 -17.28 -9.33
N THR A 927 25.11 -16.37 -9.29
CA THR A 927 25.11 -15.13 -8.49
C THR A 927 23.94 -15.05 -7.51
N ASP A 928 23.04 -16.05 -7.48
CA ASP A 928 21.90 -16.00 -6.57
C ASP A 928 22.35 -16.20 -5.12
N THR A 929 21.66 -15.50 -4.22
CA THR A 929 21.73 -15.69 -2.78
C THR A 929 20.63 -16.64 -2.34
N ILE A 930 20.95 -17.73 -1.65
CA ILE A 930 19.96 -18.67 -1.12
C ILE A 930 20.02 -18.71 0.39
N ARG A 931 18.84 -18.70 1.03
CA ARG A 931 18.72 -18.81 2.49
C ARG A 931 17.69 -19.85 2.87
N LEU A 932 18.09 -20.76 3.76
CA LEU A 932 17.19 -21.66 4.47
C LEU A 932 17.06 -21.19 5.91
N GLU A 933 15.84 -20.85 6.30
CA GLU A 933 15.49 -20.56 7.69
C GLU A 933 14.67 -21.71 8.27
N VAL A 934 14.97 -22.09 9.51
CA VAL A 934 14.18 -23.03 10.29
C VAL A 934 13.67 -22.37 11.56
N SER A 935 12.36 -22.49 11.82
CA SER A 935 11.71 -22.06 13.06
C SER A 935 10.70 -23.13 13.49
N GLY A 936 10.92 -23.75 14.65
CA GLY A 936 10.15 -24.92 15.08
C GLY A 936 10.32 -26.10 14.12
N THR A 937 9.25 -26.49 13.43
CA THR A 937 9.26 -27.51 12.37
C THR A 937 9.18 -26.91 10.97
N THR A 938 9.06 -25.58 10.84
CA THR A 938 8.86 -24.89 9.56
C THR A 938 10.21 -24.54 8.93
N LEU A 939 10.37 -24.90 7.65
CA LEU A 939 11.53 -24.62 6.81
C LEU A 939 11.12 -23.63 5.72
N LYS A 940 11.72 -22.45 5.69
CA LYS A 940 11.44 -21.38 4.72
C LYS A 940 12.63 -21.19 3.78
N ALA A 941 12.38 -21.21 2.47
CA ALA A 941 13.38 -20.95 1.45
C ALA A 941 13.24 -19.53 0.90
N TYR A 942 14.31 -18.75 1.05
CA TYR A 942 14.43 -17.40 0.48
C TYR A 942 15.45 -17.44 -0.65
N ILE A 943 15.14 -16.77 -1.77
CA ILE A 943 16.04 -16.59 -2.91
C ILE A 943 16.16 -15.09 -3.19
N ASN A 944 17.37 -14.56 -3.15
CA ASN A 944 17.68 -13.12 -3.28
C ASN A 944 16.87 -12.26 -2.29
N GLY A 945 16.81 -12.71 -1.02
CA GLY A 945 16.10 -12.01 0.06
C GLY A 945 14.58 -12.18 0.08
N VAL A 946 13.97 -12.76 -0.97
CA VAL A 946 12.51 -12.93 -1.07
C VAL A 946 12.11 -14.35 -0.66
N LEU A 947 11.13 -14.48 0.26
CA LEU A 947 10.53 -15.78 0.60
C LEU A 947 9.88 -16.38 -0.64
N ARG A 948 10.39 -17.51 -1.11
CA ARG A 948 9.81 -18.21 -2.27
C ARG A 948 8.74 -19.20 -1.85
N ASN A 949 9.03 -20.04 -0.88
CA ASN A 949 8.08 -21.03 -0.37
C ASN A 949 8.57 -21.62 0.97
N GLN A 950 7.72 -22.39 1.65
CA GLN A 950 8.02 -23.05 2.91
C GLN A 950 7.36 -24.43 3.02
N THR A 951 7.91 -25.30 3.87
CA THR A 951 7.36 -26.62 4.20
C THR A 951 7.55 -26.92 5.69
N THR A 952 6.97 -28.00 6.21
CA THR A 952 7.16 -28.43 7.60
C THR A 952 7.75 -29.84 7.67
N ASP A 953 8.77 -30.03 8.51
CA ASP A 953 9.37 -31.34 8.80
C ASP A 953 9.98 -31.37 10.21
N SER A 954 9.68 -32.43 10.96
CA SER A 954 10.08 -32.59 12.37
C SER A 954 11.20 -33.62 12.58
N SER A 955 11.80 -34.14 11.51
CA SER A 955 12.77 -35.24 11.60
C SER A 955 14.07 -34.85 12.32
N LEU A 956 14.46 -33.57 12.28
CA LEU A 956 15.67 -33.05 12.94
C LEU A 956 15.30 -31.85 13.83
N ALA A 957 15.50 -32.01 15.14
CA ALA A 957 15.10 -31.01 16.15
C ALA A 957 16.20 -30.02 16.54
N SER A 958 17.48 -30.34 16.28
CA SER A 958 18.64 -29.56 16.71
C SER A 958 19.84 -29.73 15.78
N GLY A 959 20.80 -28.81 15.87
CA GLY A 959 22.08 -28.85 15.15
C GLY A 959 22.56 -27.44 14.81
N SER A 960 23.70 -27.31 14.14
CA SER A 960 24.29 -26.01 13.77
C SER A 960 23.94 -25.59 12.34
N PRO A 961 24.04 -24.29 11.98
CA PRO A 961 23.96 -23.86 10.59
C PRO A 961 25.30 -24.09 9.90
N GLY A 962 25.28 -24.30 8.60
CA GLY A 962 26.44 -24.65 7.84
C GLY A 962 26.28 -24.45 6.34
N VAL A 963 27.33 -24.77 5.60
CA VAL A 963 27.37 -24.69 4.15
C VAL A 963 27.93 -25.98 3.57
N SER A 964 27.40 -26.39 2.43
CA SER A 964 27.92 -27.53 1.69
C SER A 964 27.94 -27.27 0.21
N VAL A 965 28.85 -27.95 -0.48
CA VAL A 965 28.78 -28.18 -1.93
C VAL A 965 28.72 -29.68 -2.20
N TYR A 966 27.97 -30.09 -3.23
CA TYR A 966 28.01 -31.47 -3.73
C TYR A 966 28.69 -31.48 -5.09
N LEU A 967 29.66 -32.38 -5.25
CA LEU A 967 30.40 -32.52 -6.49
C LEU A 967 29.96 -33.78 -7.22
N SER A 968 29.53 -33.66 -8.48
CA SER A 968 29.30 -34.81 -9.36
C SER A 968 30.53 -34.98 -10.25
N GLY A 969 31.47 -35.84 -9.86
CA GLY A 969 32.77 -35.99 -10.55
C GLY A 969 33.84 -34.93 -10.19
N GLY A 970 34.93 -34.89 -10.97
CA GLY A 970 36.24 -34.32 -10.57
C GLY A 970 36.62 -32.89 -11.00
N THR A 971 35.85 -32.17 -11.84
CA THR A 971 36.02 -30.73 -12.21
C THR A 971 34.89 -30.32 -13.17
N PRO A 972 34.28 -29.11 -13.12
CA PRO A 972 34.49 -27.95 -12.23
C PRO A 972 33.60 -27.97 -10.98
N THR A 973 34.01 -27.31 -9.89
CA THR A 973 33.32 -27.35 -8.59
C THR A 973 32.35 -26.18 -8.37
N SER A 974 31.24 -26.43 -7.68
CA SER A 974 30.41 -25.37 -7.10
C SER A 974 31.19 -24.58 -6.04
N ARG A 975 30.93 -23.27 -5.95
CA ARG A 975 31.61 -22.35 -5.04
C ARG A 975 30.65 -21.37 -4.37
N VAL A 976 30.97 -21.02 -3.13
CA VAL A 976 30.24 -20.08 -2.27
C VAL A 976 31.17 -18.95 -1.88
N GLU A 977 30.76 -17.75 -2.27
CA GLU A 977 31.48 -16.50 -2.01
C GLU A 977 31.38 -16.09 -0.54
N LEU A 978 30.16 -16.15 0.00
CA LEU A 978 29.87 -15.62 1.33
C LEU A 978 28.82 -16.49 2.02
N TRP A 979 28.99 -16.68 3.32
CA TRP A 979 28.04 -17.36 4.20
C TRP A 979 27.61 -16.45 5.35
N ARG A 980 26.32 -16.48 5.69
CA ARG A 980 25.73 -15.80 6.86
C ARG A 980 24.83 -16.74 7.65
N ALA A 981 24.78 -16.54 8.97
CA ALA A 981 23.84 -17.21 9.84
C ALA A 981 23.49 -16.38 11.07
N SER A 982 22.28 -16.60 11.61
CA SER A 982 21.91 -16.09 12.93
C SER A 982 20.80 -16.96 13.54
N SER A 983 20.51 -16.73 14.82
CA SER A 983 19.29 -17.28 15.43
C SER A 983 18.09 -16.56 14.80
N ALA A 984 17.11 -17.33 14.30
CA ALA A 984 15.86 -16.77 13.81
C ALA A 984 15.03 -16.31 15.02
N SER A 985 14.50 -15.09 14.99
CA SER A 985 13.57 -14.62 16.02
C SER A 985 12.31 -15.51 15.99
N GLU A 986 11.78 -15.84 17.17
CA GLU A 986 10.49 -16.52 17.27
C GLU A 986 9.37 -15.53 16.88
N SER A 987 9.16 -15.31 15.58
CA SER A 987 7.90 -14.79 15.06
C SER A 987 7.06 -15.97 14.58
N GLY A 988 6.13 -16.38 15.44
CA GLY A 988 5.03 -17.23 15.03
C GLY A 988 4.11 -16.43 14.10
N GLY A 989 3.82 -17.01 12.93
CA GLY A 989 2.57 -16.77 12.22
C GLY A 989 2.55 -15.61 11.23
N GLY A 990 2.98 -15.90 10.00
CA GLY A 990 2.25 -15.53 8.79
C GLY A 990 2.35 -14.09 8.30
N GLU A 991 3.17 -13.88 7.27
CA GLU A 991 2.79 -13.01 6.16
C GLU A 991 3.28 -13.60 4.84
N GLY A 992 2.36 -13.68 3.88
CA GLY A 992 2.65 -13.84 2.47
C GLY A 992 2.35 -12.54 1.75
N GLY A 993 3.10 -12.30 0.68
CA GLY A 993 2.58 -11.67 -0.53
C GLY A 993 2.64 -10.15 -0.62
N GLY A 994 3.72 -9.66 -1.23
CA GLY A 994 3.81 -8.35 -1.88
C GLY A 994 5.28 -8.03 -2.16
N GLY A 995 5.84 -8.13 -3.36
CA GLY A 995 5.28 -7.69 -4.64
C GLY A 995 5.78 -6.27 -4.94
N GLY A 996 7.09 -6.09 -5.10
CA GLY A 996 7.70 -4.81 -5.48
C GLY A 996 8.96 -5.08 -6.28
N GLY A 997 8.81 -5.11 -7.60
CA GLY A 997 9.89 -5.40 -8.54
C GLY A 997 10.94 -4.30 -8.57
N ALA A 998 12.20 -4.72 -8.52
CA ALA A 998 13.29 -4.07 -9.22
C ALA A 998 14.16 -5.20 -9.79
N THR A 999 13.92 -5.57 -11.04
CA THR A 999 14.92 -6.26 -11.86
C THR A 999 16.04 -5.28 -12.22
N PRO A 1000 17.27 -5.78 -12.47
CA PRO A 1000 18.50 -5.00 -12.50
C PRO A 1000 18.59 -3.99 -13.64
#